data_AF-A0A3E0N7L9-F1
#
_entry.id   AF-A0A3E0N7L9-F1
#
_cell.length_a   1.000
_cell.length_b   1.000
_cell.length_c   1.000
_cell.angle_alpha   90.00
_cell.angle_beta   90.00
_cell.angle_gamma   90.00
#
_symmetry.space_group_name_H-M   'P 1'
#
loop_
_entity.id
_entity.type
_entity.pdbx_description
1 polymer ?
#
loop_
_entity_poly.entity_id
_entity_poly.type
_entity_poly.pdbx_seq_one_letter_code
_entity_poly.pdbx_strand_id
1 'polypeptide(L)'
;MFEKVKEDRRPVAFRCVLSCSFRTAPQESQVSLTSSLDTKEQVRQATDIVDLIGEAIPLQRRGRLYLGLCPWHDDTRPSFQVNPERQTFRCWVCDVGGDVFSYVMRRDQLEFREALEMLAERAGIELRPRAPHEHGKPTAGDEKRQLYRAHQWATELFHRVLLNDARAEPARRYLQQRGIDQASIERHAIGFSPNEWTWLVEQVVGTEFSAPQLERLGLIGTSAKSGRRYDRFKGRLLFPIRDVQGRTVAVGGRILPEFANEESAKYINSPETPLFSKSNQLYGLELAREAFGRQREAIVTEGYTDCVVAQQFGFANTVAVLGTALGESHVRMLSRYVDRVTLVLDGDEAGKRRANEILDLFLAGRLDLRILTLPDGSDPCDFLFARGAAAFAEALSESVDALEHKLRLETADVDPAAGTYEANRALENVLATLAAAPRPSQVSESELRLREDQFISRLARQFNVEEGRVRVRLNEVRAATAARSARPPGLAGEPVEGMPIAVEDSQADAWERELIEILLQEPEAVSRAAESLRPEAIQDARLRTIYAKCCELLEAGVSAELDRLLLEFEDPAMQSMLVKLDEAGRERGGSDLAAQLPDVLESLARRRERHEQRRLTTAMKEKRFDQQEEVEQLEDMFRQLRHRQGISEPTDE
;
A
#
# COMPACT_ATOMS: atom_id res chain seq x y z
N MET A 1 34.29 35.63 68.31
CA MET A 1 33.80 35.26 69.66
C MET A 1 32.33 35.63 69.71
N PHE A 2 31.45 34.68 70.02
CA PHE A 2 30.04 34.83 70.43
C PHE A 2 29.04 35.65 69.59
N GLU A 3 27.99 34.92 69.19
CA GLU A 3 26.54 35.23 69.34
C GLU A 3 25.93 36.62 69.06
N LYS A 4 24.90 36.56 68.19
CA LYS A 4 23.54 37.16 68.28
C LYS A 4 23.34 38.68 68.42
N VAL A 5 22.33 39.14 67.67
CA VAL A 5 21.13 39.95 68.04
C VAL A 5 20.77 40.80 66.80
N LYS A 6 19.74 40.44 66.02
CA LYS A 6 18.29 40.79 66.10
C LYS A 6 17.94 42.24 65.67
N GLU A 7 17.07 42.32 64.64
CA GLU A 7 16.08 43.38 64.26
C GLU A 7 16.58 44.84 64.17
N ASP A 8 16.26 45.68 63.18
CA ASP A 8 14.91 46.11 62.79
C ASP A 8 14.98 47.08 61.56
N ARG A 9 13.95 47.04 60.71
CA ARG A 9 13.28 48.15 59.97
C ARG A 9 13.94 49.03 58.87
N ARG A 10 13.25 48.94 57.71
CA ARG A 10 12.75 49.97 56.76
C ARG A 10 13.62 50.36 55.55
N PRO A 11 13.13 50.15 54.32
CA PRO A 11 13.48 50.95 53.15
C PRO A 11 12.45 52.04 52.85
N VAL A 12 12.97 53.19 52.44
CA VAL A 12 12.25 54.39 52.00
C VAL A 12 11.75 54.21 50.57
N ALA A 13 10.50 54.58 50.32
CA ALA A 13 9.86 54.60 49.01
C ALA A 13 9.82 56.02 48.41
N PHE A 14 9.99 56.11 47.09
CA PHE A 14 9.46 57.18 46.23
C PHE A 14 8.96 56.48 44.93
N ARG A 15 7.65 56.23 44.77
CA ARG A 15 6.61 57.02 44.04
C ARG A 15 7.03 57.34 42.60
N CYS A 16 6.21 57.24 41.55
CA CYS A 16 4.83 56.84 41.25
C CYS A 16 4.78 56.79 39.69
N VAL A 17 3.89 56.08 39.01
CA VAL A 17 2.67 56.65 38.42
C VAL A 17 1.87 55.52 37.74
N LEU A 18 0.64 55.32 38.22
CA LEU A 18 -0.64 55.01 37.52
C LEU A 18 -0.65 53.93 36.42
N SER A 19 -1.19 52.73 36.68
CA SER A 19 -2.62 52.32 36.67
C SER A 19 -3.14 51.84 35.30
N CYS A 20 -3.41 50.53 35.19
CA CYS A 20 -4.63 50.04 34.52
C CYS A 20 -4.94 48.62 35.02
N SER A 21 -6.17 48.44 35.48
CA SER A 21 -6.70 47.21 36.07
C SER A 21 -7.15 46.25 34.98
N PHE A 22 -6.67 45.00 34.99
CA PHE A 22 -7.42 43.86 34.47
C PHE A 22 -7.26 42.68 35.43
N ARG A 23 -8.39 42.27 36.02
CA ARG A 23 -8.50 40.96 36.66
C ARG A 23 -8.50 39.92 35.55
N THR A 24 -7.49 39.08 35.50
CA THR A 24 -7.52 37.82 34.76
C THR A 24 -7.31 36.70 35.77
N ALA A 25 -8.34 35.88 35.93
CA ALA A 25 -8.18 34.55 36.51
C ALA A 25 -7.19 33.76 35.64
N PRO A 26 -6.39 32.85 36.21
CA PRO A 26 -5.60 31.94 35.40
C PRO A 26 -6.59 30.97 34.72
N GLN A 27 -6.91 31.23 33.46
CA GLN A 27 -7.39 30.18 32.57
C GLN A 27 -6.17 29.31 32.26
N GLU A 28 -6.09 28.16 32.94
CA GLU A 28 -5.28 27.05 32.49
C GLU A 28 -5.78 26.62 31.11
N SER A 29 -5.16 27.15 30.07
CA SER A 29 -5.25 26.56 28.73
C SER A 29 -4.38 25.31 28.72
N GLN A 30 -4.88 24.22 29.29
CA GLN A 30 -4.32 22.89 29.05
C GLN A 30 -4.47 22.59 27.56
N VAL A 31 -3.34 22.63 26.86
CA VAL A 31 -3.21 22.21 25.46
C VAL A 31 -3.58 20.72 25.39
N SER A 32 -4.64 20.41 24.66
CA SER A 32 -5.25 19.08 24.50
C SER A 32 -4.40 18.14 23.61
N LEU A 33 -3.17 17.84 24.01
CA LEU A 33 -2.40 16.71 23.48
C LEU A 33 -2.60 15.43 24.31
N THR A 34 -2.93 15.58 25.60
CA THR A 34 -3.06 14.46 26.56
C THR A 34 -4.26 13.55 26.27
N SER A 35 -5.45 14.10 26.01
CA SER A 35 -6.68 13.27 25.94
C SER A 35 -6.73 12.26 24.78
N SER A 36 -6.16 12.59 23.62
CA SER A 36 -6.15 11.71 22.44
C SER A 36 -5.09 10.62 22.56
N LEU A 37 -3.91 10.98 23.08
CA LEU A 37 -2.82 10.04 23.34
C LEU A 37 -3.19 9.06 24.47
N ASP A 38 -3.91 9.53 25.49
CA ASP A 38 -4.43 8.68 26.57
C ASP A 38 -5.45 7.66 26.05
N THR A 39 -6.31 8.04 25.09
CA THR A 39 -7.30 7.11 24.53
C THR A 39 -6.64 6.04 23.64
N LYS A 40 -5.63 6.41 22.83
CA LYS A 40 -4.85 5.45 22.03
C LYS A 40 -4.16 4.43 22.93
N GLU A 41 -3.52 4.91 24.00
CA GLU A 41 -2.84 4.06 24.97
C GLU A 41 -3.82 3.14 25.71
N GLN A 42 -5.01 3.64 26.09
CA GLN A 42 -6.07 2.81 26.68
C GLN A 42 -6.49 1.64 25.77
N VAL A 43 -6.68 1.91 24.47
CA VAL A 43 -7.06 0.86 23.50
C VAL A 43 -5.91 -0.14 23.30
N ARG A 44 -4.66 0.34 23.25
CA ARG A 44 -3.48 -0.50 23.17
C ARG A 44 -3.37 -1.43 24.39
N GLN A 45 -3.51 -0.88 25.60
CA GLN A 45 -3.43 -1.63 26.86
C GLN A 45 -4.57 -2.64 27.03
N ALA A 46 -5.75 -2.34 26.48
CA ALA A 46 -6.90 -3.24 26.53
C ALA A 46 -6.82 -4.39 25.50
N THR A 47 -5.84 -4.38 24.60
CA THR A 47 -5.70 -5.36 23.52
C THR A 47 -4.41 -6.16 23.72
N ASP A 48 -4.50 -7.44 24.08
CA ASP A 48 -3.33 -8.31 24.09
C ASP A 48 -2.98 -8.75 22.65
N ILE A 49 -1.72 -8.50 22.26
CA ILE A 49 -1.24 -8.78 20.91
C ILE A 49 -1.17 -10.28 20.59
N VAL A 50 -0.91 -11.14 21.58
CA VAL A 50 -0.85 -12.59 21.37
C VAL A 50 -2.24 -13.12 21.09
N ASP A 51 -3.23 -12.67 21.85
CA ASP A 51 -4.63 -13.04 21.66
C ASP A 51 -5.16 -12.53 20.31
N LEU A 52 -4.91 -11.25 19.98
CA LEU A 52 -5.34 -10.64 18.72
C LEU A 52 -4.78 -11.35 17.49
N ILE A 53 -3.50 -11.71 17.51
CA ILE A 53 -2.84 -12.40 16.40
C ILE A 53 -3.23 -13.88 16.37
N GLY A 54 -3.36 -14.51 17.54
CA GLY A 54 -3.69 -15.92 17.72
C GLY A 54 -5.05 -16.32 17.14
N GLU A 55 -5.96 -15.37 16.96
CA GLU A 55 -7.24 -15.59 16.28
C GLU A 55 -7.09 -15.89 14.78
N ALA A 56 -6.09 -15.29 14.13
CA ALA A 56 -5.91 -15.40 12.69
C ALA A 56 -4.85 -16.44 12.32
N ILE A 57 -3.81 -16.61 13.15
CA ILE A 57 -2.72 -17.54 12.90
C ILE A 57 -2.39 -18.35 14.16
N PRO A 58 -2.09 -19.66 14.03
CA PRO A 58 -1.70 -20.47 15.17
C PRO A 58 -0.31 -20.04 15.70
N LEU A 59 -0.26 -19.66 16.97
CA LEU A 59 0.97 -19.26 17.67
C LEU A 59 1.44 -20.37 18.62
N GLN A 60 2.74 -20.70 18.55
CA GLN A 60 3.41 -21.65 19.43
C GLN A 60 4.35 -20.92 20.39
N ARG A 61 4.18 -21.15 21.70
CA ARG A 61 5.07 -20.57 22.70
C ARG A 61 6.47 -21.21 22.65
N ARG A 62 7.50 -20.38 22.50
CA ARG A 62 8.92 -20.77 22.50
C ARG A 62 9.70 -19.84 23.44
N GLY A 63 9.93 -20.32 24.67
CA GLY A 63 10.56 -19.51 25.71
C GLY A 63 9.66 -18.35 26.14
N ARG A 64 10.16 -17.11 26.06
CA ARG A 64 9.42 -15.88 26.37
C ARG A 64 8.59 -15.36 25.19
N LEU A 65 8.75 -15.93 24.00
CA LEU A 65 8.17 -15.42 22.76
C LEU A 65 7.17 -16.42 22.19
N TYR A 66 6.31 -15.95 21.28
CA TYR A 66 5.40 -16.78 20.49
C TYR A 66 5.85 -16.77 19.03
N LEU A 67 5.81 -17.94 18.37
CA LEU A 67 6.19 -18.09 16.97
C LEU A 67 5.01 -18.60 16.14
N GLY A 68 4.85 -18.08 14.93
CA GLY A 68 3.85 -18.50 13.95
C GLY A 68 4.35 -18.36 12.52
N LEU A 69 3.51 -18.73 11.57
CA LEU A 69 3.74 -18.41 10.15
C LEU A 69 3.30 -16.98 9.88
N CYS A 70 4.08 -16.26 9.07
CA CYS A 70 3.75 -14.89 8.74
C CYS A 70 2.53 -14.84 7.81
N PRO A 71 1.53 -13.97 8.06
CA PRO A 71 0.35 -13.87 7.20
C PRO A 71 0.61 -13.07 5.91
N TRP A 72 1.76 -12.41 5.78
CA TRP A 72 2.05 -11.49 4.65
C TRP A 72 3.15 -11.96 3.71
N HIS A 73 3.79 -13.08 4.01
CA HIS A 73 4.65 -13.77 3.07
C HIS A 73 4.58 -15.26 3.36
N ASP A 74 4.93 -16.04 2.35
CA ASP A 74 4.79 -17.48 2.42
C ASP A 74 6.03 -18.11 3.06
N ASP A 75 5.88 -18.62 4.29
CA ASP A 75 6.93 -19.32 5.01
C ASP A 75 6.51 -20.74 5.38
N THR A 76 7.47 -21.66 5.37
CA THR A 76 7.30 -23.03 5.87
C THR A 76 7.82 -23.19 7.30
N ARG A 77 8.65 -22.25 7.76
CA ARG A 77 9.16 -22.20 9.13
C ARG A 77 8.55 -21.02 9.87
N PRO A 78 8.35 -21.12 11.20
CA PRO A 78 7.86 -19.98 11.96
C PRO A 78 8.87 -18.82 11.95
N SER A 79 8.67 -17.84 11.08
CA SER A 79 9.43 -16.58 11.02
C SER A 79 8.70 -15.40 11.64
N PHE A 80 7.42 -15.59 11.98
CA PHE A 80 6.61 -14.58 12.63
C PHE A 80 6.76 -14.71 14.14
N GLN A 81 7.30 -13.70 14.78
CA GLN A 81 7.57 -13.66 16.19
C GLN A 81 6.68 -12.61 16.86
N VAL A 82 6.04 -12.99 17.96
CA VAL A 82 5.23 -12.10 18.80
C VAL A 82 5.87 -12.04 20.18
N ASN A 83 6.14 -10.83 20.64
CA ASN A 83 6.70 -10.55 21.96
C ASN A 83 5.58 -10.05 22.89
N PRO A 84 5.15 -10.84 23.88
CA PRO A 84 4.07 -10.47 24.79
C PRO A 84 4.48 -9.36 25.78
N GLU A 85 5.76 -9.28 26.16
CA GLU A 85 6.25 -8.27 27.12
C GLU A 85 6.30 -6.89 26.47
N ARG A 86 6.66 -6.82 25.18
CA ARG A 86 6.72 -5.57 24.40
C ARG A 86 5.42 -5.23 23.68
N GLN A 87 4.45 -6.15 23.68
CA GLN A 87 3.24 -6.03 22.86
C GLN A 87 3.55 -5.69 21.38
N THR A 88 4.59 -6.33 20.82
CA THR A 88 5.02 -6.15 19.42
C THR A 88 5.12 -7.47 18.67
N PHE A 89 5.07 -7.39 17.34
CA PHE A 89 5.39 -8.51 16.46
C PHE A 89 6.48 -8.12 15.45
N ARG A 90 7.18 -9.13 14.93
CA ARG A 90 8.10 -8.98 13.81
C ARG A 90 8.18 -10.27 12.99
N CYS A 91 8.26 -10.11 11.68
CA CYS A 91 8.65 -11.17 10.77
C CYS A 91 10.10 -10.99 10.32
N TRP A 92 10.92 -12.01 10.55
CA TRP A 92 12.35 -11.99 10.24
C TRP A 92 12.68 -12.12 8.74
N VAL A 93 11.71 -12.51 7.91
CA VAL A 93 11.92 -12.72 6.46
C VAL A 93 11.47 -11.51 5.66
N CYS A 94 10.22 -11.05 5.86
CA CYS A 94 9.68 -9.92 5.11
C CYS A 94 9.91 -8.56 5.81
N ASP A 95 10.58 -8.54 6.97
CA ASP A 95 10.93 -7.35 7.76
C ASP A 95 9.73 -6.46 8.10
N VAL A 96 8.57 -7.10 8.33
CA VAL A 96 7.33 -6.44 8.76
C VAL A 96 7.18 -6.59 10.27
N GLY A 97 7.01 -5.50 10.98
CA GLY A 97 6.82 -5.46 12.43
C GLY A 97 6.01 -4.24 12.87
N GLY A 98 5.56 -4.27 14.13
CA GLY A 98 4.78 -3.20 14.74
C GLY A 98 4.00 -3.65 15.97
N ASP A 99 2.96 -2.89 16.32
CA ASP A 99 2.07 -3.15 17.47
C ASP A 99 0.70 -3.72 17.03
N VAL A 100 -0.26 -3.75 17.95
CA VAL A 100 -1.65 -4.18 17.69
C VAL A 100 -2.32 -3.38 16.57
N PHE A 101 -2.07 -2.07 16.46
CA PHE A 101 -2.62 -1.24 15.40
C PHE A 101 -1.95 -1.55 14.07
N SER A 102 -0.62 -1.62 14.04
CA SER A 102 0.13 -1.99 12.82
C SER A 102 -0.33 -3.34 12.27
N TYR A 103 -0.60 -4.31 13.16
CA TYR A 103 -1.08 -5.63 12.80
C TYR A 103 -2.43 -5.54 12.10
N VAL A 104 -3.42 -4.88 12.71
CA VAL A 104 -4.78 -4.72 12.18
C VAL A 104 -4.78 -3.91 10.89
N MET A 105 -4.04 -2.79 10.86
CA MET A 105 -3.87 -1.96 9.66
C MET A 105 -3.36 -2.78 8.49
N ARG A 106 -2.36 -3.65 8.70
CA ARG A 106 -1.79 -4.49 7.64
C ARG A 106 -2.68 -5.68 7.28
N ARG A 107 -3.27 -6.35 8.27
CA ARG A 107 -4.16 -7.51 8.07
C ARG A 107 -5.40 -7.11 7.27
N ASP A 108 -6.04 -6.03 7.70
CA ASP A 108 -7.37 -5.63 7.22
C ASP A 108 -7.31 -4.45 6.23
N GLN A 109 -6.10 -3.96 5.90
CA GLN A 109 -5.87 -2.78 5.05
C GLN A 109 -6.61 -1.54 5.54
N LEU A 110 -6.55 -1.34 6.86
CA LEU A 110 -7.18 -0.20 7.55
C LEU A 110 -6.18 0.96 7.67
N GLU A 111 -6.72 2.18 7.63
CA GLU A 111 -6.00 3.35 8.13
C GLU A 111 -5.92 3.30 9.66
N PHE A 112 -4.97 4.03 10.26
CA PHE A 112 -4.75 4.00 11.72
C PHE A 112 -6.03 4.25 12.54
N ARG A 113 -6.83 5.24 12.14
CA ARG A 113 -8.07 5.57 12.86
C ARG A 113 -9.11 4.46 12.79
N GLU A 114 -9.19 3.76 11.66
CA GLU A 114 -10.11 2.63 11.47
C GLU A 114 -9.67 1.43 12.31
N ALA A 115 -8.36 1.16 12.35
CA ALA A 115 -7.79 0.16 13.25
C ALA A 115 -8.03 0.51 14.73
N LEU A 116 -7.90 1.79 15.09
CA LEU A 116 -8.20 2.29 16.44
C LEU A 116 -9.69 2.13 16.77
N GLU A 117 -10.60 2.47 15.86
CA GLU A 117 -12.05 2.31 16.03
C GLU A 117 -12.44 0.84 16.21
N MET A 118 -11.90 -0.04 15.37
CA MET A 118 -12.12 -1.48 15.45
C MET A 118 -11.65 -2.07 16.78
N LEU A 119 -10.44 -1.71 17.22
CA LEU A 119 -9.88 -2.20 18.49
C LEU A 119 -10.59 -1.57 19.70
N ALA A 120 -11.00 -0.31 19.61
CA ALA A 120 -11.75 0.36 20.67
C ALA A 120 -13.15 -0.24 20.86
N GLU A 121 -13.87 -0.50 19.76
CA GLU A 121 -15.17 -1.19 19.80
C GLU A 121 -15.03 -2.58 20.43
N ARG A 122 -14.01 -3.33 20.04
CA ARG A 122 -13.70 -4.65 20.61
C ARG A 122 -13.34 -4.59 22.09
N ALA A 123 -12.65 -3.54 22.53
CA ALA A 123 -12.28 -3.30 23.92
C ALA A 123 -13.41 -2.65 24.76
N GLY A 124 -14.55 -2.29 24.14
CA GLY A 124 -15.63 -1.56 24.81
C GLY A 124 -15.23 -0.13 25.23
N ILE A 125 -14.27 0.48 24.54
CA ILE A 125 -13.76 1.82 24.82
C ILE A 125 -14.45 2.82 23.89
N GLU A 126 -15.21 3.76 24.45
CA GLU A 126 -15.84 4.82 23.68
C GLU A 126 -14.79 5.83 23.19
N LEU A 127 -14.58 5.87 21.88
CA LEU A 127 -13.78 6.92 21.27
C LEU A 127 -14.60 8.21 21.20
N ARG A 128 -14.10 9.28 21.84
CA ARG A 128 -14.72 10.60 21.69
C ARG A 128 -14.79 10.95 20.19
N PRO A 129 -15.98 11.34 19.67
CA PRO A 129 -16.10 11.96 18.36
C PRO A 129 -15.19 13.19 18.34
N ARG A 130 -14.44 13.39 17.26
CA ARG A 130 -13.65 14.59 17.08
C ARG A 130 -14.61 15.79 17.20
N ALA A 131 -14.39 16.68 18.17
CA ALA A 131 -15.04 17.98 18.13
C ALA A 131 -14.72 18.60 16.76
N PRO A 132 -15.68 19.25 16.08
CA PRO A 132 -15.38 19.99 14.87
C PRO A 132 -14.20 20.91 15.19
N HIS A 133 -13.11 20.81 14.45
CA HIS A 133 -11.96 21.69 14.67
C HIS A 133 -12.41 23.14 14.50
N GLU A 134 -12.58 23.86 15.61
CA GLU A 134 -12.46 25.32 15.58
C GLU A 134 -11.00 25.64 15.22
N HIS A 135 -10.80 26.05 13.97
CA HIS A 135 -9.62 26.76 13.45
C HIS A 135 -8.36 25.98 13.03
N GLY A 136 -8.43 24.66 12.79
CA GLY A 136 -7.35 23.90 12.13
C GLY A 136 -7.69 23.54 10.67
N LYS A 137 -6.70 23.57 9.76
CA LYS A 137 -6.87 23.00 8.39
C LYS A 137 -7.29 21.52 8.50
N PRO A 138 -8.21 21.02 7.64
CA PRO A 138 -8.59 19.62 7.63
C PRO A 138 -7.36 18.71 7.57
N THR A 139 -7.31 17.67 8.41
CA THR A 139 -6.27 16.64 8.26
C THR A 139 -6.54 15.78 7.03
N ALA A 140 -5.52 15.17 6.43
CA ALA A 140 -5.68 14.32 5.24
C ALA A 140 -6.72 13.19 5.45
N GLY A 141 -6.81 12.65 6.68
CA GLY A 141 -7.82 11.64 7.04
C GLY A 141 -9.26 12.17 7.12
N ASP A 142 -9.46 13.43 7.53
CA ASP A 142 -10.80 14.05 7.54
C ASP A 142 -11.31 14.28 6.11
N GLU A 143 -10.41 14.70 5.20
CA GLU A 143 -10.75 14.85 3.79
C GLU A 143 -11.14 13.51 3.16
N LYS A 144 -10.37 12.44 3.41
CA LYS A 144 -10.65 11.10 2.86
C LYS A 144 -12.00 10.57 3.34
N ARG A 145 -12.33 10.74 4.63
CA ARG A 145 -13.67 10.41 5.18
C ARG A 145 -14.78 11.19 4.50
N GLN A 146 -14.58 12.48 4.25
CA GLN A 146 -15.57 13.30 3.56
C GLN A 146 -15.77 12.87 2.10
N LEU A 147 -14.70 12.45 1.42
CA LEU A 147 -14.78 11.87 0.08
C LEU A 147 -15.58 10.56 0.06
N TYR A 148 -15.38 9.66 1.02
CA TYR A 148 -16.22 8.45 1.13
C TYR A 148 -17.70 8.78 1.33
N ARG A 149 -18.02 9.73 2.22
CA ARG A 149 -19.42 10.17 2.45
C ARG A 149 -20.04 10.78 1.20
N ALA A 150 -19.30 11.63 0.48
CA ALA A 150 -19.75 12.22 -0.77
C ALA A 150 -19.98 11.17 -1.86
N HIS A 151 -19.08 10.17 -1.96
CA HIS A 151 -19.22 9.09 -2.91
C HIS A 151 -20.45 8.22 -2.61
N GLN A 152 -20.66 7.88 -1.33
CA GLN A 152 -21.81 7.10 -0.88
C GLN A 152 -23.12 7.82 -1.19
N TRP A 153 -23.22 9.11 -0.84
CA TRP A 153 -24.38 9.95 -1.17
C TRP A 153 -24.70 9.93 -2.67
N ALA A 154 -23.69 10.11 -3.52
CA ALA A 154 -23.89 10.13 -4.97
C ALA A 154 -24.40 8.77 -5.47
N THR A 155 -23.86 7.65 -4.98
CA THR A 155 -24.34 6.32 -5.39
C THR A 155 -25.74 5.98 -4.88
N GLU A 156 -26.09 6.39 -3.66
CA GLU A 156 -27.46 6.24 -3.16
C GLU A 156 -28.46 7.07 -3.97
N LEU A 157 -28.04 8.26 -4.38
CA LEU A 157 -28.82 9.12 -5.27
C LEU A 157 -29.03 8.44 -6.64
N PHE A 158 -27.97 7.93 -7.28
CA PHE A 158 -28.08 7.19 -8.55
C PHE A 158 -28.95 5.93 -8.44
N HIS A 159 -28.82 5.18 -7.35
CA HIS A 159 -29.66 4.01 -7.09
C HIS A 159 -31.13 4.39 -6.96
N ARG A 160 -31.44 5.44 -6.18
CA ARG A 160 -32.80 5.96 -6.02
C ARG A 160 -33.40 6.42 -7.35
N VAL A 161 -32.59 7.04 -8.21
CA VAL A 161 -33.02 7.44 -9.56
C VAL A 161 -33.38 6.22 -10.41
N LEU A 162 -32.55 5.17 -10.41
CA LEU A 162 -32.87 3.95 -11.15
C LEU A 162 -34.23 3.37 -10.73
N LEU A 163 -34.48 3.32 -9.42
CA LEU A 163 -35.68 2.71 -8.86
C LEU A 163 -36.95 3.56 -9.10
N ASN A 164 -36.87 4.88 -8.95
CA ASN A 164 -38.07 5.71 -8.78
C ASN A 164 -38.26 6.78 -9.87
N ASP A 165 -37.21 7.19 -10.57
CA ASP A 165 -37.32 8.28 -11.54
C ASP A 165 -37.89 7.78 -12.87
N ALA A 166 -38.78 8.56 -13.47
CA ALA A 166 -39.35 8.25 -14.78
C ALA A 166 -38.28 8.23 -15.89
N ARG A 167 -37.23 9.05 -15.77
CA ARG A 167 -36.10 9.10 -16.72
C ARG A 167 -35.28 7.81 -16.76
N ALA A 168 -35.38 6.97 -15.73
CA ALA A 168 -34.68 5.69 -15.66
C ALA A 168 -35.44 4.53 -16.34
N GLU A 169 -36.57 4.80 -17.00
CA GLU A 169 -37.35 3.77 -17.69
C GLU A 169 -36.54 2.97 -18.75
N PRO A 170 -35.73 3.61 -19.62
CA PRO A 170 -34.84 2.88 -20.52
C PRO A 170 -33.84 1.97 -19.78
N ALA A 171 -33.36 2.40 -18.62
CA ALA A 171 -32.39 1.66 -17.82
C ALA A 171 -33.02 0.40 -17.20
N ARG A 172 -34.22 0.53 -16.63
CA ARG A 172 -34.97 -0.62 -16.08
C ARG A 172 -35.34 -1.63 -17.15
N ARG A 173 -35.80 -1.17 -18.33
CA ARG A 173 -36.06 -2.04 -19.48
C ARG A 173 -34.81 -2.79 -19.92
N TYR A 174 -33.67 -2.09 -19.96
CA TYR A 174 -32.39 -2.68 -20.32
C TYR A 174 -31.96 -3.79 -19.34
N LEU A 175 -32.06 -3.54 -18.03
CA LEU A 175 -31.75 -4.53 -16.99
C LEU A 175 -32.67 -5.76 -17.09
N GLN A 176 -33.97 -5.54 -17.31
CA GLN A 176 -34.95 -6.61 -17.52
C GLN A 176 -34.62 -7.46 -18.75
N GLN A 177 -34.23 -6.83 -19.87
CA GLN A 177 -33.80 -7.54 -21.09
C GLN A 177 -32.53 -8.37 -20.88
N ARG A 178 -31.63 -7.92 -19.99
CA ARG A 178 -30.44 -8.69 -19.57
C ARG A 178 -30.73 -9.66 -18.42
N GLY A 179 -31.99 -9.81 -18.00
CA GLY A 179 -32.40 -10.75 -16.95
C GLY A 179 -31.85 -10.44 -15.56
N ILE A 180 -31.37 -9.22 -15.32
CA ILE A 180 -30.90 -8.80 -13.99
C ILE A 180 -32.12 -8.49 -13.14
N ASP A 181 -32.30 -9.26 -12.07
CA ASP A 181 -33.47 -9.16 -11.20
C ASP A 181 -33.34 -8.02 -10.16
N GLN A 182 -34.46 -7.74 -9.48
CA GLN A 182 -34.53 -6.67 -8.48
C GLN A 182 -33.60 -6.94 -7.29
N ALA A 183 -33.41 -8.19 -6.89
CA ALA A 183 -32.53 -8.56 -5.78
C ALA A 183 -31.06 -8.27 -6.13
N SER A 184 -30.66 -8.50 -7.37
CA SER A 184 -29.33 -8.17 -7.90
C SER A 184 -29.14 -6.66 -8.02
N ILE A 185 -30.17 -5.93 -8.47
CA ILE A 185 -30.14 -4.45 -8.52
C ILE A 185 -29.89 -3.87 -7.13
N GLU A 186 -30.58 -4.37 -6.11
CA GLU A 186 -30.43 -3.93 -4.71
C GLU A 186 -29.08 -4.36 -4.13
N ARG A 187 -28.72 -5.64 -4.26
CA ARG A 187 -27.46 -6.21 -3.73
C ARG A 187 -26.23 -5.47 -4.24
N HIS A 188 -26.19 -5.18 -5.54
CA HIS A 188 -25.07 -4.47 -6.17
C HIS A 188 -25.24 -2.94 -6.14
N ALA A 189 -26.33 -2.43 -5.57
CA ALA A 189 -26.70 -1.01 -5.58
C ALA A 189 -26.61 -0.38 -6.98
N ILE A 190 -27.07 -1.11 -8.02
CA ILE A 190 -27.02 -0.63 -9.41
C ILE A 190 -27.79 0.68 -9.50
N GLY A 191 -27.20 1.69 -10.13
CA GLY A 191 -27.78 3.02 -10.26
C GLY A 191 -27.96 3.45 -11.71
N PHE A 192 -28.52 4.64 -11.89
CA PHE A 192 -28.66 5.28 -13.19
C PHE A 192 -28.33 6.77 -13.08
N SER A 193 -27.53 7.25 -14.02
CA SER A 193 -27.31 8.69 -14.22
C SER A 193 -28.13 9.16 -15.42
N PRO A 194 -29.03 10.15 -15.25
CA PRO A 194 -29.82 10.72 -16.34
C PRO A 194 -28.97 11.18 -17.53
N ASN A 195 -29.56 11.17 -18.74
CA ASN A 195 -28.88 11.64 -19.95
C ASN A 195 -28.87 13.18 -20.04
N GLU A 196 -28.32 13.82 -19.02
CA GLU A 196 -28.26 15.26 -18.83
C GLU A 196 -26.81 15.66 -18.48
N TRP A 197 -26.36 16.81 -18.97
CA TRP A 197 -24.94 17.19 -18.85
C TRP A 197 -24.54 17.69 -17.47
N THR A 198 -25.47 18.19 -16.67
CA THR A 198 -25.19 18.90 -15.40
C THR A 198 -26.09 18.43 -14.27
N TRP A 199 -26.74 17.27 -14.43
CA TRP A 199 -27.74 16.82 -13.48
C TRP A 199 -27.14 16.62 -12.08
N LEU A 200 -26.04 15.90 -11.94
CA LEU A 200 -25.34 15.71 -10.66
C LEU A 200 -24.73 17.02 -10.15
N VAL A 201 -24.20 17.86 -11.07
CA VAL A 201 -23.72 19.22 -10.75
C VAL A 201 -24.83 20.06 -10.10
N GLU A 202 -26.08 19.89 -10.53
CA GLU A 202 -27.24 20.56 -9.96
C GLU A 202 -27.71 19.89 -8.67
N GLN A 203 -27.72 18.56 -8.60
CA GLN A 203 -28.15 17.81 -7.40
C GLN A 203 -27.25 18.03 -6.18
N VAL A 204 -25.97 18.35 -6.37
CA VAL A 204 -25.07 18.62 -5.24
C VAL A 204 -25.35 19.99 -4.58
N VAL A 205 -26.01 20.91 -5.28
CA VAL A 205 -26.33 22.24 -4.75
C VAL A 205 -27.30 22.12 -3.57
N GLY A 206 -26.94 22.70 -2.43
CA GLY A 206 -27.75 22.64 -1.20
C GLY A 206 -27.54 21.39 -0.35
N THR A 207 -26.60 20.51 -0.72
CA THR A 207 -26.14 19.40 0.12
C THR A 207 -24.94 19.79 0.98
N GLU A 208 -24.50 18.92 1.89
CA GLU A 208 -23.25 19.12 2.65
C GLU A 208 -21.98 18.91 1.79
N PHE A 209 -22.15 18.44 0.55
CA PHE A 209 -21.07 18.15 -0.39
C PHE A 209 -20.90 19.25 -1.43
N SER A 210 -19.77 19.25 -2.13
CA SER A 210 -19.41 20.27 -3.10
C SER A 210 -19.01 19.68 -4.44
N ALA A 211 -19.26 20.42 -5.53
CA ALA A 211 -18.86 19.99 -6.87
C ALA A 211 -17.35 19.67 -7.01
N PRO A 212 -16.40 20.42 -6.37
CA PRO A 212 -14.99 20.04 -6.36
C PRO A 212 -14.71 18.68 -5.70
N GLN A 213 -15.47 18.26 -4.69
CA GLN A 213 -15.32 16.93 -4.10
C GLN A 213 -15.75 15.84 -5.07
N LEU A 214 -16.90 16.01 -5.73
CA LEU A 214 -17.37 15.07 -6.75
C LEU A 214 -16.46 15.01 -7.98
N GLU A 215 -15.79 16.11 -8.29
CA GLU A 215 -14.73 16.18 -9.31
C GLU A 215 -13.48 15.38 -8.88
N ARG A 216 -13.02 15.49 -7.62
CA ARG A 216 -11.94 14.66 -7.05
C ARG A 216 -12.29 13.17 -7.04
N LEU A 217 -13.56 12.82 -6.89
CA LEU A 217 -14.08 11.45 -6.99
C LEU A 217 -14.26 10.97 -8.44
N GLY A 218 -14.04 11.84 -9.43
CA GLY A 218 -14.19 11.53 -10.84
C GLY A 218 -15.64 11.38 -11.31
N LEU A 219 -16.64 11.72 -10.49
CA LEU A 219 -18.05 11.67 -10.86
C LEU A 219 -18.46 12.86 -11.76
N ILE A 220 -17.80 14.00 -11.55
CA ILE A 220 -17.92 15.22 -12.36
C ILE A 220 -16.60 15.47 -13.10
N GLY A 221 -16.66 15.95 -14.34
CA GLY A 221 -15.52 16.46 -15.09
C GLY A 221 -15.62 17.95 -15.32
N THR A 222 -14.49 18.57 -15.70
CA THR A 222 -14.44 19.98 -16.12
C THR A 222 -13.95 20.06 -17.57
N SER A 223 -14.68 20.79 -18.40
CA SER A 223 -14.33 20.98 -19.81
C SER A 223 -13.07 21.83 -19.94
N ALA A 224 -12.01 21.29 -20.55
CA ALA A 224 -10.80 22.04 -20.83
C ALA A 224 -11.03 23.25 -21.74
N LYS A 225 -12.06 23.22 -22.60
CA LYS A 225 -12.37 24.30 -23.55
C LYS A 225 -13.20 25.43 -22.93
N SER A 226 -14.18 25.08 -22.09
CA SER A 226 -15.18 26.05 -21.59
C SER A 226 -15.12 26.29 -20.09
N GLY A 227 -14.30 25.53 -19.34
CA GLY A 227 -14.23 25.57 -17.88
C GLY A 227 -15.51 25.11 -17.17
N ARG A 228 -16.53 24.67 -17.92
CA ARG A 228 -17.82 24.24 -17.35
C ARG A 228 -17.71 22.82 -16.80
N ARG A 229 -18.31 22.60 -15.63
CA ARG A 229 -18.47 21.27 -15.04
C ARG A 229 -19.56 20.48 -15.77
N TYR A 230 -19.39 19.17 -15.82
CA TYR A 230 -20.34 18.25 -16.44
C TYR A 230 -20.31 16.87 -15.77
N ASP A 231 -21.41 16.14 -15.88
CA ASP A 231 -21.56 14.78 -15.38
C ASP A 231 -20.76 13.80 -16.26
N ARG A 232 -19.79 13.10 -15.67
CA ARG A 232 -18.97 12.13 -16.41
C ARG A 232 -19.78 10.94 -16.92
N PHE A 233 -20.79 10.54 -16.16
CA PHE A 233 -21.53 9.30 -16.34
C PHE A 233 -22.93 9.48 -16.96
N LYS A 234 -23.22 10.61 -17.60
CA LYS A 234 -24.54 10.91 -18.18
C LYS A 234 -25.08 9.75 -19.04
N GLY A 235 -26.35 9.42 -18.87
CA GLY A 235 -27.06 8.40 -19.65
C GLY A 235 -26.59 6.96 -19.41
N ARG A 236 -25.91 6.69 -18.29
CA ARG A 236 -25.32 5.36 -18.03
C ARG A 236 -26.01 4.65 -16.88
N LEU A 237 -26.14 3.33 -17.02
CA LEU A 237 -26.27 2.41 -15.89
C LEU A 237 -24.96 2.42 -15.11
N LEU A 238 -25.06 2.43 -13.79
CA LEU A 238 -23.95 2.58 -12.88
C LEU A 238 -23.80 1.36 -12.00
N PHE A 239 -22.58 0.87 -11.91
CA PHE A 239 -22.16 -0.27 -11.10
C PHE A 239 -21.17 0.27 -10.05
N PRO A 240 -21.61 0.55 -8.82
CA PRO A 240 -20.73 0.99 -7.75
C PRO A 240 -19.61 -0.03 -7.48
N ILE A 241 -18.38 0.45 -7.41
CA ILE A 241 -17.21 -0.36 -7.07
C ILE A 241 -16.89 -0.08 -5.60
N ARG A 242 -16.86 -1.14 -4.80
CA ARG A 242 -16.65 -1.09 -3.35
C ARG A 242 -15.30 -1.67 -2.97
N ASP A 243 -14.69 -1.10 -1.94
CA ASP A 243 -13.52 -1.69 -1.31
C ASP A 243 -13.91 -2.92 -0.47
N VAL A 244 -12.90 -3.54 0.17
CA VAL A 244 -13.09 -4.73 1.02
C VAL A 244 -13.98 -4.49 2.25
N GLN A 245 -14.23 -3.23 2.61
CA GLN A 245 -15.11 -2.84 3.71
C GLN A 245 -16.54 -2.52 3.22
N GLY A 246 -16.80 -2.63 1.91
CA GLY A 246 -18.09 -2.29 1.31
C GLY A 246 -18.30 -0.79 1.08
N ARG A 247 -17.27 0.04 1.24
CA ARG A 247 -17.38 1.48 0.98
C ARG A 247 -17.21 1.75 -0.50
N THR A 248 -18.07 2.59 -1.06
CA THR A 248 -17.97 2.93 -2.48
C THR A 248 -16.74 3.81 -2.75
N VAL A 249 -15.87 3.34 -3.65
CA VAL A 249 -14.63 4.02 -4.05
C VAL A 249 -14.65 4.53 -5.49
N ALA A 250 -15.46 3.91 -6.36
CA ALA A 250 -15.60 4.28 -7.76
C ALA A 250 -16.94 3.82 -8.34
N VAL A 251 -17.18 4.15 -9.62
CA VAL A 251 -18.33 3.68 -10.39
C VAL A 251 -17.88 3.23 -11.77
N GLY A 252 -18.37 2.07 -12.21
CA GLY A 252 -18.36 1.65 -13.61
C GLY A 252 -19.66 2.06 -14.30
N GLY A 253 -19.59 2.53 -15.54
CA GLY A 253 -20.72 3.13 -16.24
C GLY A 253 -20.94 2.56 -17.64
N ARG A 254 -22.11 1.97 -17.88
CA ARG A 254 -22.52 1.45 -19.19
C ARG A 254 -23.51 2.40 -19.87
N ILE A 255 -23.17 2.88 -21.07
CA ILE A 255 -24.13 3.68 -21.86
C ILE A 255 -25.29 2.79 -22.33
N LEU A 256 -26.51 3.32 -22.22
CA LEU A 256 -27.68 2.65 -22.78
C LEU A 256 -27.66 2.74 -24.31
N PRO A 257 -28.07 1.67 -25.04
CA PRO A 257 -28.07 1.68 -26.49
C PRO A 257 -28.82 2.87 -27.12
N GLU A 258 -29.94 3.31 -26.51
CA GLU A 258 -30.70 4.46 -27.04
C GLU A 258 -30.00 5.82 -26.84
N PHE A 259 -29.05 5.90 -25.90
CA PHE A 259 -28.27 7.11 -25.62
C PHE A 259 -26.87 7.07 -26.24
N ALA A 260 -26.49 5.94 -26.83
CA ALA A 260 -25.18 5.77 -27.46
C ALA A 260 -25.15 6.48 -28.83
N ASN A 261 -24.02 7.12 -29.11
CA ASN A 261 -23.66 7.61 -30.45
C ASN A 261 -22.36 6.94 -30.90
N GLU A 262 -21.94 7.17 -32.15
CA GLU A 262 -20.72 6.55 -32.74
C GLU A 262 -19.44 6.83 -31.93
N GLU A 263 -19.39 7.96 -31.21
CA GLU A 263 -18.25 8.36 -30.38
C GLU A 263 -18.32 7.85 -28.93
N SER A 264 -19.43 7.23 -28.52
CA SER A 264 -19.66 6.83 -27.13
C SER A 264 -18.97 5.51 -26.79
N ALA A 265 -18.00 5.54 -25.87
CA ALA A 265 -17.47 4.32 -25.27
C ALA A 265 -18.56 3.53 -24.54
N LYS A 266 -18.71 2.23 -24.86
CA LYS A 266 -19.73 1.32 -24.29
C LYS A 266 -19.67 1.29 -22.75
N TYR A 267 -18.46 1.15 -22.22
CA TYR A 267 -18.16 1.18 -20.80
C TYR A 267 -17.10 2.25 -20.51
N ILE A 268 -17.28 2.95 -19.38
CA ILE A 268 -16.26 3.83 -18.80
C ILE A 268 -16.20 3.58 -17.30
N ASN A 269 -15.04 3.79 -16.70
CA ASN A 269 -14.87 3.72 -15.25
C ASN A 269 -14.49 5.08 -14.70
N SER A 270 -14.63 5.24 -13.38
CA SER A 270 -13.97 6.35 -12.69
C SER A 270 -12.48 6.38 -13.07
N PRO A 271 -11.89 7.57 -13.25
CA PRO A 271 -10.44 7.71 -13.38
C PRO A 271 -9.75 7.28 -12.07
N GLU A 272 -8.42 7.23 -12.05
CA GLU A 272 -7.67 7.11 -10.78
C GLU A 272 -8.06 8.27 -9.84
N THR A 273 -8.36 7.97 -8.59
CA THR A 273 -8.76 8.95 -7.56
C THR A 273 -8.03 8.68 -6.25
N PRO A 274 -8.11 9.58 -5.26
CA PRO A 274 -7.58 9.30 -3.92
C PRO A 274 -8.20 8.06 -3.23
N LEU A 275 -9.37 7.60 -3.69
CA LEU A 275 -10.06 6.43 -3.14
C LEU A 275 -9.95 5.18 -4.02
N PHE A 276 -9.58 5.33 -5.30
CA PHE A 276 -9.71 4.27 -6.28
C PHE A 276 -8.48 4.16 -7.16
N SER A 277 -7.93 2.94 -7.22
CA SER A 277 -6.95 2.55 -8.22
C SER A 277 -7.38 1.28 -8.94
N LYS A 278 -7.41 1.35 -10.28
CA LYS A 278 -7.97 0.31 -11.13
C LYS A 278 -7.20 -1.01 -11.05
N SER A 279 -5.90 -0.96 -10.84
CA SER A 279 -5.03 -2.13 -10.73
C SER A 279 -5.16 -2.88 -9.41
N ASN A 280 -5.77 -2.26 -8.40
CA ASN A 280 -5.86 -2.81 -7.05
C ASN A 280 -7.32 -2.99 -6.62
N GLN A 281 -8.25 -3.20 -7.55
CA GLN A 281 -9.68 -3.35 -7.24
C GLN A 281 -10.35 -4.37 -8.17
N LEU A 282 -11.26 -5.15 -7.60
CA LEU A 282 -12.12 -6.09 -8.32
C LEU A 282 -13.58 -5.78 -7.98
N TYR A 283 -14.44 -5.76 -8.99
CA TYR A 283 -15.87 -5.56 -8.79
C TYR A 283 -16.51 -6.78 -8.14
N GLY A 284 -17.40 -6.55 -7.15
CA GLY A 284 -18.10 -7.61 -6.42
C GLY A 284 -17.25 -8.27 -5.33
N LEU A 285 -16.04 -7.76 -5.05
CA LEU A 285 -15.12 -8.36 -4.08
C LEU A 285 -15.69 -8.48 -2.67
N GLU A 286 -16.35 -7.44 -2.17
CA GLU A 286 -16.95 -7.47 -0.83
C GLU A 286 -18.09 -8.52 -0.75
N LEU A 287 -18.94 -8.59 -1.77
CA LEU A 287 -20.00 -9.61 -1.87
C LEU A 287 -19.45 -11.04 -1.94
N ALA A 288 -18.33 -11.23 -2.64
CA ALA A 288 -17.72 -12.55 -2.84
C ALA A 288 -16.93 -13.06 -1.63
N ARG A 289 -16.57 -12.18 -0.68
CA ARG A 289 -15.64 -12.48 0.42
C ARG A 289 -16.10 -13.64 1.31
N GLU A 290 -17.39 -13.71 1.63
CA GLU A 290 -17.93 -14.80 2.45
C GLU A 290 -17.85 -16.14 1.69
N ALA A 291 -18.16 -16.12 0.39
CA ALA A 291 -18.07 -17.31 -0.46
C ALA A 291 -16.63 -17.79 -0.62
N PHE A 292 -15.65 -16.86 -0.72
CA PHE A 292 -14.23 -17.20 -0.76
C PHE A 292 -13.77 -17.97 0.48
N GLY A 293 -14.16 -17.53 1.69
CA GLY A 293 -13.78 -18.23 2.92
C GLY A 293 -14.32 -19.66 2.99
N ARG A 294 -15.50 -19.91 2.42
CA ARG A 294 -16.15 -21.23 2.42
C ARG A 294 -15.65 -22.17 1.33
N GLN A 295 -15.50 -21.65 0.10
CA GLN A 295 -15.20 -22.46 -1.07
C GLN A 295 -13.70 -22.52 -1.38
N ARG A 296 -12.94 -21.50 -0.96
CA ARG A 296 -11.52 -21.30 -1.29
C ARG A 296 -11.25 -21.27 -2.81
N GLU A 297 -12.26 -20.87 -3.58
CA GLU A 297 -12.19 -20.70 -5.04
C GLU A 297 -12.80 -19.35 -5.44
N ALA A 298 -12.21 -18.68 -6.42
CA ALA A 298 -12.76 -17.46 -7.03
C ALA A 298 -13.00 -17.64 -8.52
N ILE A 299 -14.10 -17.08 -9.02
CA ILE A 299 -14.39 -16.97 -10.45
C ILE A 299 -14.13 -15.52 -10.86
N VAL A 300 -13.32 -15.30 -11.88
CA VAL A 300 -13.01 -13.94 -12.38
C VAL A 300 -13.58 -13.77 -13.78
N THR A 301 -14.46 -12.79 -13.95
CA THR A 301 -15.05 -12.42 -15.25
C THR A 301 -14.50 -11.08 -15.75
N GLU A 302 -14.75 -10.75 -17.02
CA GLU A 302 -14.29 -9.48 -17.61
C GLU A 302 -15.20 -8.29 -17.32
N GLY A 303 -16.51 -8.52 -17.19
CA GLY A 303 -17.51 -7.46 -17.11
C GLY A 303 -18.32 -7.45 -15.82
N TYR A 304 -18.84 -6.26 -15.48
CA TYR A 304 -19.79 -6.05 -14.37
C TYR A 304 -21.02 -6.95 -14.49
N THR A 305 -21.62 -6.97 -15.68
CA THR A 305 -22.85 -7.74 -15.95
C THR A 305 -22.62 -9.23 -15.73
N ASP A 306 -21.47 -9.75 -16.15
CA ASP A 306 -21.13 -11.16 -15.99
C ASP A 306 -21.00 -11.54 -14.52
N CYS A 307 -20.35 -10.68 -13.73
CA CYS A 307 -20.24 -10.87 -12.28
C CYS A 307 -21.61 -10.81 -11.59
N VAL A 308 -22.44 -9.81 -11.89
CA VAL A 308 -23.80 -9.70 -11.32
C VAL A 308 -24.63 -10.94 -11.65
N VAL A 309 -24.65 -11.36 -12.91
CA VAL A 309 -25.46 -12.50 -13.36
C VAL A 309 -24.92 -13.82 -12.80
N ALA A 310 -23.60 -14.03 -12.77
CA ALA A 310 -23.03 -15.22 -12.14
C ALA A 310 -23.42 -15.32 -10.66
N GLN A 311 -23.33 -14.22 -9.90
CA GLN A 311 -23.78 -14.19 -8.51
C GLN A 311 -25.29 -14.43 -8.37
N GLN A 312 -26.12 -13.90 -9.28
CA GLN A 312 -27.56 -14.16 -9.34
C GLN A 312 -27.87 -15.65 -9.52
N PHE A 313 -27.07 -16.36 -10.33
CA PHE A 313 -27.20 -17.79 -10.56
C PHE A 313 -26.54 -18.67 -9.47
N GLY A 314 -26.08 -18.07 -8.36
CA GLY A 314 -25.57 -18.78 -7.19
C GLY A 314 -24.04 -18.90 -7.13
N PHE A 315 -23.32 -18.36 -8.10
CA PHE A 315 -21.85 -18.29 -8.10
C PHE A 315 -21.38 -17.06 -7.31
N ALA A 316 -21.69 -17.05 -6.01
CA ALA A 316 -21.41 -15.93 -5.10
C ALA A 316 -19.91 -15.56 -5.02
N ASN A 317 -19.02 -16.51 -5.32
CA ASN A 317 -17.57 -16.32 -5.40
C ASN A 317 -17.10 -15.70 -6.73
N THR A 318 -17.96 -14.99 -7.45
CA THR A 318 -17.59 -14.34 -8.72
C THR A 318 -17.21 -12.88 -8.50
N VAL A 319 -16.13 -12.44 -9.13
CA VAL A 319 -15.66 -11.05 -9.19
C VAL A 319 -15.32 -10.65 -10.62
N ALA A 320 -15.24 -9.36 -10.92
CA ALA A 320 -14.84 -8.89 -12.25
C ALA A 320 -13.64 -7.93 -12.23
N VAL A 321 -12.80 -8.04 -13.25
CA VAL A 321 -11.78 -7.02 -13.55
C VAL A 321 -12.45 -5.76 -14.11
N LEU A 322 -11.82 -4.61 -13.90
CA LEU A 322 -12.43 -3.32 -14.21
C LEU A 322 -12.08 -2.86 -15.62
N GLY A 323 -12.21 -3.70 -16.65
CA GLY A 323 -11.76 -3.36 -18.01
C GLY A 323 -10.24 -3.23 -18.14
N THR A 324 -9.52 -4.07 -17.42
CA THR A 324 -8.07 -4.32 -17.47
C THR A 324 -7.83 -5.82 -17.52
N ALA A 325 -6.65 -6.24 -18.00
CA ALA A 325 -6.23 -7.63 -17.80
C ALA A 325 -6.07 -7.93 -16.30
N LEU A 326 -6.20 -9.20 -15.92
CA LEU A 326 -5.95 -9.66 -14.57
C LEU A 326 -4.43 -9.51 -14.26
N GLY A 327 -4.07 -8.53 -13.44
CA GLY A 327 -2.68 -8.22 -13.09
C GLY A 327 -2.18 -8.88 -11.79
N GLU A 328 -0.87 -8.79 -11.52
CA GLU A 328 -0.21 -9.37 -10.34
C GLU A 328 -0.87 -8.94 -9.01
N SER A 329 -1.24 -7.67 -8.92
CA SER A 329 -1.91 -7.09 -7.76
C SER A 329 -3.25 -7.74 -7.46
N HIS A 330 -4.04 -8.06 -8.49
CA HIS A 330 -5.29 -8.80 -8.34
C HIS A 330 -5.05 -10.23 -7.86
N VAL A 331 -4.03 -10.91 -8.43
CA VAL A 331 -3.66 -12.28 -8.02
C VAL A 331 -3.24 -12.30 -6.55
N ARG A 332 -2.35 -11.38 -6.17
CA ARG A 332 -1.87 -11.22 -4.78
C ARG A 332 -2.99 -10.86 -3.81
N MET A 333 -4.02 -10.16 -4.29
CA MET A 333 -5.21 -9.88 -3.49
C MET A 333 -6.05 -11.14 -3.30
N LEU A 334 -6.35 -11.86 -4.37
CA LEU A 334 -7.17 -13.08 -4.34
C LEU A 334 -6.47 -14.21 -3.58
N SER A 335 -5.15 -14.34 -3.67
CA SER A 335 -4.37 -15.38 -2.98
C SER A 335 -4.42 -15.29 -1.45
N ARG A 336 -4.93 -14.20 -0.89
CA ARG A 336 -5.18 -14.06 0.55
C ARG A 336 -6.46 -14.76 0.98
N TYR A 337 -7.37 -15.02 0.05
CA TYR A 337 -8.71 -15.54 0.31
C TYR A 337 -8.93 -16.94 -0.26
N VAL A 338 -8.33 -17.26 -1.41
CA VAL A 338 -8.61 -18.48 -2.17
C VAL A 338 -7.33 -19.19 -2.62
N ASP A 339 -7.43 -20.51 -2.81
CA ASP A 339 -6.32 -21.33 -3.33
C ASP A 339 -6.45 -21.54 -4.85
N ARG A 340 -7.65 -21.34 -5.41
CA ARG A 340 -7.95 -21.51 -6.84
C ARG A 340 -8.64 -20.28 -7.40
N VAL A 341 -8.24 -19.88 -8.61
CA VAL A 341 -8.91 -18.86 -9.41
C VAL A 341 -9.25 -19.46 -10.76
N THR A 342 -10.50 -19.34 -11.19
CA THR A 342 -10.91 -19.66 -12.56
C THR A 342 -11.21 -18.37 -13.29
N LEU A 343 -10.37 -18.03 -14.27
CA LEU A 343 -10.60 -16.93 -15.17
C LEU A 343 -11.55 -17.39 -16.29
N VAL A 344 -12.71 -16.76 -16.36
CA VAL A 344 -13.70 -17.00 -17.41
C VAL A 344 -13.52 -15.94 -18.49
N LEU A 345 -13.07 -16.40 -19.65
CA LEU A 345 -12.83 -15.57 -20.81
C LEU A 345 -13.99 -15.68 -21.78
N ASP A 346 -14.33 -14.55 -22.37
CA ASP A 346 -15.22 -14.49 -23.52
C ASP A 346 -14.62 -15.34 -24.65
N GLY A 347 -15.45 -16.04 -25.42
CA GLY A 347 -15.01 -16.94 -26.49
C GLY A 347 -14.38 -16.24 -27.72
N ASP A 348 -13.98 -14.98 -27.61
CA ASP A 348 -13.44 -14.16 -28.70
C ASP A 348 -11.89 -14.17 -28.77
N GLU A 349 -11.35 -13.66 -29.87
CA GLU A 349 -9.90 -13.58 -30.08
C GLU A 349 -9.18 -12.63 -29.10
N ALA A 350 -9.90 -11.71 -28.45
CA ALA A 350 -9.34 -10.79 -27.47
C ALA A 350 -9.20 -11.46 -26.08
N GLY A 351 -10.12 -12.34 -25.70
CA GLY A 351 -10.03 -13.20 -24.52
C GLY A 351 -8.84 -14.14 -24.61
N LYS A 352 -8.65 -14.80 -25.76
CA LYS A 352 -7.51 -15.72 -26.00
C LYS A 352 -6.14 -15.05 -25.87
N ARG A 353 -5.99 -13.80 -26.32
CA ARG A 353 -4.72 -13.04 -26.15
C ARG A 353 -4.47 -12.64 -24.71
N ARG A 354 -5.53 -12.29 -23.96
CA ARG A 354 -5.43 -11.97 -22.53
C ARG A 354 -5.00 -13.16 -21.68
N ALA A 355 -5.40 -14.38 -22.04
CA ALA A 355 -4.89 -15.59 -21.41
C ALA A 355 -3.35 -15.64 -21.40
N ASN A 356 -2.70 -15.24 -22.50
CA ASN A 356 -1.25 -15.28 -22.64
C ASN A 356 -0.52 -14.27 -21.73
N GLU A 357 -1.06 -13.07 -21.58
CA GLU A 357 -0.49 -12.01 -20.71
C GLU A 357 -0.62 -12.35 -19.23
N ILE A 358 -1.63 -13.14 -18.90
CA ILE A 358 -1.96 -13.55 -17.54
C ILE A 358 -0.95 -14.60 -17.07
N LEU A 359 -0.55 -15.57 -17.91
CA LEU A 359 0.33 -16.69 -17.54
C LEU A 359 1.64 -16.30 -16.83
N ASP A 360 2.28 -15.22 -17.28
CA ASP A 360 3.56 -14.76 -16.72
C ASP A 360 3.44 -14.33 -15.25
N LEU A 361 2.23 -13.96 -14.80
CA LEU A 361 1.94 -13.48 -13.44
C LEU A 361 1.75 -14.61 -12.42
N PHE A 362 1.45 -15.85 -12.86
CA PHE A 362 0.98 -16.93 -11.95
C PHE A 362 2.03 -17.95 -11.61
N LEU A 363 3.08 -18.06 -12.43
CA LEU A 363 4.19 -18.95 -12.15
C LEU A 363 4.99 -18.55 -10.89
N ALA A 364 4.70 -17.36 -10.32
CA ALA A 364 5.26 -16.85 -9.08
C ALA A 364 4.49 -17.21 -7.80
N GLY A 365 3.25 -17.74 -7.91
CA GLY A 365 2.34 -17.93 -6.77
C GLY A 365 1.93 -19.39 -6.51
N ARG A 366 1.41 -19.68 -5.31
CA ARG A 366 0.84 -20.99 -4.92
C ARG A 366 -0.61 -21.21 -5.39
N LEU A 367 -1.16 -20.30 -6.18
CA LEU A 367 -2.57 -20.28 -6.55
C LEU A 367 -2.83 -21.14 -7.80
N ASP A 368 -3.79 -22.07 -7.74
CA ASP A 368 -4.27 -22.90 -8.85
C ASP A 368 -5.07 -22.02 -9.83
N LEU A 369 -4.42 -21.52 -10.89
CA LEU A 369 -5.10 -20.75 -11.92
C LEU A 369 -5.62 -21.66 -13.02
N ARG A 370 -6.93 -21.54 -13.26
CA ARG A 370 -7.62 -22.20 -14.36
C ARG A 370 -8.19 -21.19 -15.33
N ILE A 371 -8.29 -21.62 -16.59
CA ILE A 371 -8.88 -20.84 -17.67
C ILE A 371 -10.09 -21.61 -18.20
N LEU A 372 -11.24 -20.94 -18.20
CA LEU A 372 -12.44 -21.38 -18.87
C LEU A 372 -12.68 -20.47 -20.08
N THR A 373 -12.64 -21.04 -21.28
CA THR A 373 -13.09 -20.36 -22.50
C THR A 373 -14.48 -20.87 -22.84
N LEU A 374 -15.47 -19.98 -22.85
CA LEU A 374 -16.85 -20.34 -23.16
C LEU A 374 -17.03 -20.64 -24.66
N PRO A 375 -17.94 -21.57 -25.03
CA PRO A 375 -18.19 -21.91 -26.43
C PRO A 375 -18.93 -20.79 -27.17
N ASP A 376 -18.88 -20.85 -28.50
CA ASP A 376 -19.69 -20.04 -29.43
C ASP A 376 -19.53 -18.51 -29.30
N GLY A 377 -18.43 -18.03 -28.71
CA GLY A 377 -18.20 -16.60 -28.50
C GLY A 377 -19.14 -15.97 -27.45
N SER A 378 -19.78 -16.79 -26.62
CA SER A 378 -20.69 -16.32 -25.56
C SER A 378 -19.93 -15.65 -24.40
N ASP A 379 -20.55 -14.63 -23.80
CA ASP A 379 -20.15 -14.08 -22.50
C ASP A 379 -20.79 -14.93 -21.36
N PRO A 380 -20.28 -14.85 -20.11
CA PRO A 380 -20.83 -15.63 -19.00
C PRO A 380 -22.32 -15.36 -18.74
N CYS A 381 -22.76 -14.11 -18.94
CA CYS A 381 -24.16 -13.72 -18.81
C CYS A 381 -25.04 -14.50 -19.80
N ASP A 382 -24.72 -14.45 -21.08
CA ASP A 382 -25.44 -15.11 -22.17
C ASP A 382 -25.41 -16.63 -22.01
N PHE A 383 -24.26 -17.20 -21.60
CA PHE A 383 -24.14 -18.63 -21.32
C PHE A 383 -25.03 -19.07 -20.16
N LEU A 384 -25.07 -18.33 -19.05
CA LEU A 384 -25.90 -18.65 -17.88
C LEU A 384 -27.39 -18.60 -18.21
N PHE A 385 -27.85 -17.61 -18.98
CA PHE A 385 -29.25 -17.55 -19.39
C PHE A 385 -29.62 -18.64 -20.41
N ALA A 386 -28.70 -18.99 -21.32
CA ALA A 386 -28.96 -19.99 -22.35
C ALA A 386 -28.90 -21.44 -21.82
N ARG A 387 -27.94 -21.75 -20.94
CA ARG A 387 -27.62 -23.13 -20.51
C ARG A 387 -27.81 -23.40 -19.02
N GLY A 388 -27.95 -22.37 -18.20
CA GLY A 388 -28.24 -22.47 -16.77
C GLY A 388 -27.02 -22.75 -15.89
N ALA A 389 -27.23 -22.69 -14.57
CA ALA A 389 -26.16 -22.83 -13.57
C ALA A 389 -25.48 -24.21 -13.59
N ALA A 390 -26.24 -25.29 -13.83
CA ALA A 390 -25.66 -26.64 -13.85
C ALA A 390 -24.62 -26.81 -14.96
N ALA A 391 -24.93 -26.32 -16.17
CA ALA A 391 -23.99 -26.36 -17.30
C ALA A 391 -22.77 -25.46 -17.05
N PHE A 392 -22.95 -24.32 -16.37
CA PHE A 392 -21.82 -23.44 -16.03
C PHE A 392 -20.90 -24.07 -14.98
N ALA A 393 -21.46 -24.75 -13.97
CA ALA A 393 -20.69 -25.50 -12.99
C ALA A 393 -19.91 -26.66 -13.63
N GLU A 394 -20.53 -27.38 -14.57
CA GLU A 394 -19.85 -28.41 -15.37
C GLU A 394 -18.68 -27.81 -16.16
N ALA A 395 -18.92 -26.71 -16.90
CA ALA A 395 -17.88 -26.01 -17.64
C ALA A 395 -16.72 -25.51 -16.74
N LEU A 396 -17.04 -24.99 -15.55
CA LEU A 396 -16.04 -24.61 -14.54
C LEU A 396 -15.22 -25.82 -14.07
N SER A 397 -15.84 -26.99 -13.90
CA SER A 397 -15.13 -28.21 -13.50
C SER A 397 -14.17 -28.74 -14.57
N GLU A 398 -14.50 -28.51 -15.84
CA GLU A 398 -13.69 -28.83 -17.02
C GLU A 398 -12.65 -27.77 -17.37
N SER A 399 -12.61 -26.66 -16.61
CA SER A 399 -11.61 -25.61 -16.80
C SER A 399 -10.20 -26.17 -16.72
N VAL A 400 -9.34 -25.70 -17.62
CA VAL A 400 -7.98 -26.23 -17.77
C VAL A 400 -7.00 -25.39 -16.99
N ASP A 401 -5.94 -26.04 -16.52
CA ASP A 401 -4.75 -25.35 -16.02
C ASP A 401 -4.25 -24.33 -17.05
N ALA A 402 -3.75 -23.19 -16.58
CA ALA A 402 -3.36 -22.09 -17.46
C ALA A 402 -2.24 -22.51 -18.45
N LEU A 403 -1.25 -23.30 -18.03
CA LEU A 403 -0.20 -23.81 -18.92
C LEU A 403 -0.75 -24.81 -19.95
N GLU A 404 -1.72 -25.62 -19.55
CA GLU A 404 -2.44 -26.51 -20.47
C GLU A 404 -3.23 -25.71 -21.50
N HIS A 405 -3.89 -24.62 -21.10
CA HIS A 405 -4.57 -23.71 -22.03
C HIS A 405 -3.60 -23.11 -23.05
N LYS A 406 -2.44 -22.64 -22.59
CA LYS A 406 -1.35 -22.13 -23.44
C LYS A 406 -0.90 -23.15 -24.47
N LEU A 407 -0.67 -24.39 -24.02
CA LEU A 407 -0.26 -25.48 -24.86
C LEU A 407 -1.29 -25.76 -25.96
N ARG A 408 -2.58 -25.84 -25.60
CA ARG A 408 -3.67 -26.01 -26.57
C ARG A 408 -3.75 -24.86 -27.56
N LEU A 409 -3.55 -23.63 -27.11
CA LEU A 409 -3.57 -22.44 -27.97
C LEU A 409 -2.44 -22.46 -29.00
N GLU A 410 -1.20 -22.76 -28.58
CA GLU A 410 -0.03 -22.82 -29.47
C GLU A 410 -0.07 -24.03 -30.43
N THR A 411 -0.87 -25.05 -30.12
CA THR A 411 -0.99 -26.29 -30.90
C THR A 411 -2.31 -26.43 -31.65
N ALA A 412 -3.19 -25.42 -31.60
CA ALA A 412 -4.54 -25.51 -32.18
C ALA A 412 -4.53 -25.81 -33.69
N ASP A 413 -3.61 -25.19 -34.44
CA ASP A 413 -3.49 -25.31 -35.90
C ASP A 413 -2.21 -26.04 -36.34
N VAL A 414 -1.47 -26.63 -35.39
CA VAL A 414 -0.15 -27.20 -35.64
C VAL A 414 -0.10 -28.61 -35.06
N ASP A 415 0.27 -29.60 -35.88
CA ASP A 415 0.57 -30.94 -35.38
C ASP A 415 1.88 -30.90 -34.58
N PRO A 416 1.84 -31.08 -33.23
CA PRO A 416 3.02 -30.98 -32.38
C PRO A 416 4.04 -32.09 -32.67
N ALA A 417 3.59 -33.22 -33.22
CA ALA A 417 4.41 -34.39 -33.50
C ALA A 417 5.06 -34.37 -34.90
N ALA A 418 4.62 -33.47 -35.78
CA ALA A 418 5.07 -33.42 -37.18
C ALA A 418 6.53 -32.94 -37.36
N GLY A 419 7.20 -32.48 -36.30
CA GLY A 419 8.59 -32.02 -36.35
C GLY A 419 8.81 -30.78 -37.25
N THR A 420 7.75 -30.02 -37.51
CA THR A 420 7.76 -28.84 -38.40
C THR A 420 8.40 -27.62 -37.73
N TYR A 421 8.76 -26.61 -38.53
CA TYR A 421 9.19 -25.31 -37.99
C TYR A 421 8.13 -24.70 -37.06
N GLU A 422 6.85 -24.87 -37.40
CA GLU A 422 5.73 -24.37 -36.61
C GLU A 422 5.58 -25.11 -35.27
N ALA A 423 5.75 -26.44 -35.25
CA ALA A 423 5.74 -27.22 -34.01
C ALA A 423 6.90 -26.83 -33.08
N ASN A 424 8.10 -26.61 -33.63
CA ASN A 424 9.24 -26.12 -32.85
C ASN A 424 8.99 -24.71 -32.31
N ARG A 425 8.37 -23.82 -33.09
CA ARG A 425 8.00 -22.47 -32.63
C ARG A 425 6.96 -22.51 -31.50
N ALA A 426 5.96 -23.37 -31.61
CA ALA A 426 4.97 -23.59 -30.55
C ALA A 426 5.63 -24.07 -29.26
N LEU A 427 6.57 -25.03 -29.35
CA LEU A 427 7.34 -25.50 -28.20
C LEU A 427 8.18 -24.37 -27.58
N GLU A 428 8.89 -23.57 -28.37
CA GLU A 428 9.68 -22.43 -27.88
C GLU A 428 8.81 -21.38 -27.17
N ASN A 429 7.61 -21.10 -27.69
CA ASN A 429 6.68 -20.16 -27.05
C ASN A 429 6.21 -20.66 -25.68
N VAL A 430 5.86 -21.95 -25.56
CA VAL A 430 5.47 -22.56 -24.29
C VAL A 430 6.65 -22.58 -23.30
N LEU A 431 7.86 -22.91 -23.76
CA LEU A 431 9.07 -22.89 -22.94
C LEU A 431 9.44 -21.47 -22.48
N ALA A 432 9.20 -20.44 -23.30
CA ALA A 432 9.42 -19.05 -22.92
C ALA A 432 8.50 -18.63 -21.77
N THR A 433 7.22 -19.01 -21.82
CA THR A 433 6.27 -18.78 -20.72
C THR A 433 6.73 -19.51 -19.44
N LEU A 434 7.10 -20.79 -19.52
CA LEU A 434 7.65 -21.53 -18.38
C LEU A 434 8.96 -20.94 -17.84
N ALA A 435 9.76 -20.31 -18.70
CA ALA A 435 11.02 -19.70 -18.32
C ALA A 435 10.85 -18.36 -17.60
N ALA A 436 9.73 -17.66 -17.83
CA ALA A 436 9.37 -16.43 -17.11
C ALA A 436 8.97 -16.69 -15.65
N ALA A 437 8.65 -17.95 -15.30
CA ALA A 437 8.45 -18.38 -13.92
C ALA A 437 9.66 -18.06 -13.01
N PRO A 438 9.45 -17.46 -11.83
CA PRO A 438 10.48 -17.41 -10.80
C PRO A 438 10.97 -18.81 -10.45
N ARG A 439 12.28 -18.98 -10.24
CA ARG A 439 12.79 -20.23 -9.67
C ARG A 439 12.21 -20.38 -8.26
N PRO A 440 11.64 -21.54 -7.88
CA PRO A 440 11.41 -21.80 -6.47
C PRO A 440 12.77 -21.78 -5.76
N SER A 441 12.93 -20.85 -4.81
CA SER A 441 14.04 -20.88 -3.86
C SER A 441 13.90 -22.10 -2.95
N GLN A 442 14.99 -22.49 -2.28
CA GLN A 442 15.29 -23.84 -1.76
C GLN A 442 14.27 -24.52 -0.82
N VAL A 443 13.14 -23.88 -0.48
CA VAL A 443 12.24 -24.33 0.57
C VAL A 443 10.80 -24.58 0.07
N SER A 444 10.40 -24.06 -1.10
CA SER A 444 9.04 -24.23 -1.67
C SER A 444 8.91 -25.46 -2.61
N GLU A 445 9.77 -26.47 -2.44
CA GLU A 445 10.30 -27.26 -3.57
C GLU A 445 9.50 -28.48 -4.04
N SER A 446 8.62 -29.14 -3.27
CA SER A 446 8.07 -30.44 -3.75
C SER A 446 6.96 -30.30 -4.79
N GLU A 447 5.92 -29.50 -4.50
CA GLU A 447 4.71 -29.45 -5.34
C GLU A 447 4.89 -28.66 -6.62
N LEU A 448 5.58 -27.51 -6.57
CA LEU A 448 5.86 -26.69 -7.75
C LEU A 448 6.82 -27.42 -8.71
N ARG A 449 7.86 -28.09 -8.19
CA ARG A 449 8.74 -28.92 -9.02
C ARG A 449 8.00 -30.11 -9.60
N LEU A 450 7.15 -30.77 -8.83
CA LEU A 450 6.36 -31.90 -9.33
C LEU A 450 5.41 -31.47 -10.46
N ARG A 451 4.76 -30.30 -10.35
CA ARG A 451 3.93 -29.75 -11.43
C ARG A 451 4.76 -29.41 -12.67
N GLU A 452 5.92 -28.76 -12.51
CA GLU A 452 6.84 -28.47 -13.61
C GLU A 452 7.31 -29.76 -14.29
N ASP A 453 7.74 -30.76 -13.51
CA ASP A 453 8.17 -32.07 -14.03
C ASP A 453 7.05 -32.78 -14.79
N GLN A 454 5.83 -32.85 -14.24
CA GLN A 454 4.68 -33.45 -14.91
C GLN A 454 4.29 -32.73 -16.20
N PHE A 455 4.44 -31.40 -16.25
CA PHE A 455 4.18 -30.63 -17.45
C PHE A 455 5.27 -30.84 -18.50
N ILE A 456 6.55 -30.88 -18.09
CA ILE A 456 7.68 -31.19 -18.97
C ILE A 456 7.54 -32.60 -19.58
N SER A 457 7.21 -33.63 -18.78
CA SER A 457 6.99 -34.98 -19.31
C SER A 457 5.82 -35.03 -20.31
N ARG A 458 4.76 -34.25 -20.09
CA ARG A 458 3.66 -34.12 -21.06
C ARG A 458 4.10 -33.43 -22.36
N LEU A 459 4.84 -32.32 -22.27
CA LEU A 459 5.39 -31.62 -23.44
C LEU A 459 6.30 -32.53 -24.26
N ALA A 460 7.22 -33.22 -23.60
CA ALA A 460 8.13 -34.18 -24.24
C ALA A 460 7.35 -35.24 -25.05
N ARG A 461 6.30 -35.81 -24.45
CA ARG A 461 5.45 -36.80 -25.12
C ARG A 461 4.66 -36.19 -26.28
N GLN A 462 4.07 -35.01 -26.12
CA GLN A 462 3.21 -34.38 -27.14
C GLN A 462 4.02 -33.92 -28.36
N PHE A 463 5.20 -33.35 -28.16
CA PHE A 463 6.07 -32.91 -29.25
C PHE A 463 7.00 -34.01 -29.79
N ASN A 464 6.91 -35.23 -29.26
CA ASN A 464 7.79 -36.35 -29.60
C ASN A 464 9.30 -36.02 -29.45
N VAL A 465 9.64 -35.32 -28.37
CA VAL A 465 11.01 -34.91 -28.02
C VAL A 465 11.42 -35.61 -26.73
N GLU A 466 12.70 -36.00 -26.64
CA GLU A 466 13.27 -36.57 -25.42
C GLU A 466 13.21 -35.56 -24.26
N GLU A 467 12.78 -36.02 -23.08
CA GLU A 467 12.51 -35.15 -21.93
C GLU A 467 13.76 -34.37 -21.49
N GLY A 468 14.93 -35.01 -21.51
CA GLY A 468 16.21 -34.37 -21.22
C GLY A 468 16.49 -33.17 -22.12
N ARG A 469 16.19 -33.27 -23.42
CA ARG A 469 16.31 -32.13 -24.36
C ARG A 469 15.39 -30.97 -24.02
N VAL A 470 14.14 -31.25 -23.63
CA VAL A 470 13.18 -30.20 -23.22
C VAL A 470 13.69 -29.48 -21.96
N ARG A 471 14.21 -30.22 -20.97
CA ARG A 471 14.81 -29.65 -19.74
C ARG A 471 16.04 -28.79 -20.04
N VAL A 472 16.96 -29.28 -20.89
CA VAL A 472 18.14 -28.50 -21.31
C VAL A 472 17.71 -27.21 -21.98
N ARG A 473 16.76 -27.29 -22.93
CA ARG A 473 16.28 -26.12 -23.65
C ARG A 473 15.60 -25.09 -22.75
N LEU A 474 14.77 -25.54 -21.81
CA LEU A 474 14.15 -24.66 -20.80
C LEU A 474 15.21 -23.88 -20.00
N ASN A 475 16.29 -24.54 -19.59
CA ASN A 475 17.39 -23.90 -18.87
C ASN A 475 18.15 -22.87 -19.72
N GLU A 476 18.34 -23.14 -21.02
CA GLU A 476 18.92 -22.18 -21.97
C GLU A 476 18.04 -20.92 -22.12
N VAL A 477 16.73 -21.11 -22.30
CA VAL A 477 15.77 -20.00 -22.42
C VAL A 477 15.76 -19.17 -21.13
N ARG A 478 15.75 -19.80 -19.95
CA ARG A 478 15.87 -19.13 -18.64
C ARG A 478 17.15 -18.31 -18.53
N ALA A 479 18.29 -18.87 -18.94
CA ALA A 479 19.58 -18.17 -18.92
C ALA A 479 19.59 -16.95 -19.87
N ALA A 480 19.00 -17.08 -21.06
CA ALA A 480 18.88 -16.00 -22.02
C ALA A 480 17.96 -14.86 -21.51
N THR A 481 16.84 -15.19 -20.84
CA THR A 481 15.93 -14.20 -20.24
C THR A 481 16.61 -13.45 -19.09
N ALA A 482 17.32 -14.15 -18.20
CA ALA A 482 18.08 -13.51 -17.11
C ALA A 482 19.18 -12.56 -17.63
N ALA A 483 19.88 -12.94 -18.70
CA ALA A 483 20.88 -12.08 -19.34
C ALA A 483 20.27 -10.85 -20.03
N ARG A 484 19.02 -10.93 -20.52
CA ARG A 484 18.29 -9.79 -21.09
C ARG A 484 17.80 -8.82 -20.01
N SER A 485 17.27 -9.32 -18.89
CA SER A 485 16.80 -8.48 -17.77
C SER A 485 17.95 -7.78 -17.02
N ALA A 486 19.17 -8.33 -17.06
CA ALA A 486 20.37 -7.71 -16.50
C ALA A 486 20.97 -6.59 -17.38
N ARG A 487 20.40 -6.35 -18.57
CA ARG A 487 20.88 -5.33 -19.52
C ARG A 487 19.97 -4.10 -19.43
N PRO A 488 20.48 -2.90 -19.06
CA PRO A 488 19.63 -1.71 -19.00
C PRO A 488 19.12 -1.34 -20.41
N PRO A 489 17.89 -0.83 -20.57
CA PRO A 489 17.36 -0.43 -21.86
C PRO A 489 18.16 0.76 -22.42
N GLY A 490 18.74 0.59 -23.61
CA GLY A 490 19.58 1.59 -24.27
C GLY A 490 18.79 2.74 -24.87
N LEU A 491 19.23 3.96 -24.53
CA LEU A 491 18.91 5.23 -25.16
C LEU A 491 19.46 5.27 -26.60
N ALA A 492 18.62 5.63 -27.56
CA ALA A 492 19.05 6.27 -28.80
C ALA A 492 18.93 7.79 -28.60
N GLY A 493 20.05 8.44 -28.27
CA GLY A 493 20.16 9.88 -28.11
C GLY A 493 21.63 10.24 -27.92
N GLU A 494 22.10 11.23 -28.68
CA GLU A 494 23.49 11.71 -28.71
C GLU A 494 24.03 12.10 -27.33
N PRO A 495 25.36 12.04 -27.11
CA PRO A 495 25.96 12.25 -25.79
C PRO A 495 25.87 13.72 -25.40
N VAL A 496 25.06 14.01 -24.37
CA VAL A 496 25.14 15.27 -23.63
C VAL A 496 26.27 15.12 -22.62
N GLU A 497 27.39 15.81 -22.87
CA GLU A 497 28.46 16.01 -21.91
C GLU A 497 27.92 16.72 -20.67
N GLY A 498 28.28 16.20 -19.48
CA GLY A 498 28.09 16.90 -18.22
C GLY A 498 27.15 16.21 -17.23
N MET A 499 27.55 15.04 -16.73
CA MET A 499 27.20 14.63 -15.36
C MET A 499 28.36 13.83 -14.75
N PRO A 500 28.74 14.11 -13.49
CA PRO A 500 29.95 13.58 -12.88
C PRO A 500 29.86 12.07 -12.67
N ILE A 501 30.99 11.45 -12.99
CA ILE A 501 31.34 10.05 -12.80
C ILE A 501 31.08 9.65 -11.34
N ALA A 502 30.44 8.49 -11.18
CA ALA A 502 30.29 7.80 -9.91
C ALA A 502 31.63 7.70 -9.18
N VAL A 503 31.66 8.13 -7.92
CA VAL A 503 32.69 7.73 -6.97
C VAL A 503 32.09 6.64 -6.10
N GLU A 504 32.73 5.48 -6.14
CA GLU A 504 32.47 4.34 -5.29
C GLU A 504 32.64 4.68 -3.79
N ASP A 505 31.74 4.08 -3.01
CA ASP A 505 31.90 3.61 -1.62
C ASP A 505 31.89 4.61 -0.44
N SER A 506 30.96 4.39 0.50
CA SER A 506 31.23 4.20 1.95
C SER A 506 30.04 4.48 2.88
N GLN A 507 29.47 3.41 3.45
CA GLN A 507 28.77 3.36 4.75
C GLN A 507 28.04 4.62 5.24
N ALA A 508 26.84 4.96 4.78
CA ALA A 508 25.81 5.45 5.71
C ALA A 508 24.94 4.20 5.98
N ASP A 509 24.76 3.66 7.19
CA ASP A 509 24.19 4.30 8.37
C ASP A 509 24.55 3.53 9.67
N ALA A 510 25.74 2.93 9.80
CA ALA A 510 26.02 2.12 11.00
C ALA A 510 25.91 2.93 12.29
N TRP A 511 26.52 4.12 12.32
CA TRP A 511 26.53 5.01 13.49
C TRP A 511 25.21 5.75 13.73
N GLU A 512 24.48 6.13 12.67
CA GLU A 512 23.15 6.75 12.83
C GLU A 512 22.13 5.72 13.34
N ARG A 513 22.22 4.46 12.87
CA ARG A 513 21.40 3.36 13.41
C ARG A 513 21.78 3.04 14.85
N GLU A 514 23.09 2.94 15.14
CA GLU A 514 23.61 2.69 16.48
C GLU A 514 23.20 3.77 17.48
N LEU A 515 23.16 5.04 17.07
CA LEU A 515 22.58 6.10 17.88
C LEU A 515 21.13 5.79 18.27
N ILE A 516 20.25 5.52 17.29
CA ILE A 516 18.84 5.26 17.58
C ILE A 516 18.66 3.97 18.40
N GLU A 517 19.46 2.94 18.16
CA GLU A 517 19.45 1.70 18.93
C GLU A 517 19.80 1.93 20.41
N ILE A 518 20.82 2.77 20.68
CA ILE A 518 21.18 3.17 22.05
C ILE A 518 20.02 3.96 22.69
N LEU A 519 19.45 4.92 21.98
CA LEU A 519 18.36 5.77 22.50
C LEU A 519 17.08 4.97 22.81
N LEU A 520 16.81 3.89 22.08
CA LEU A 520 15.67 3.00 22.34
C LEU A 520 15.88 2.11 23.57
N GLN A 521 17.13 1.76 23.91
CA GLN A 521 17.44 1.01 25.13
C GLN A 521 17.55 1.91 26.36
N GLU A 522 18.08 3.13 26.18
CA GLU A 522 18.32 4.10 27.25
C GLU A 522 17.62 5.43 26.90
N PRO A 523 16.29 5.55 27.12
CA PRO A 523 15.55 6.78 26.79
C PRO A 523 16.08 8.04 27.48
N GLU A 524 16.72 7.91 28.65
CA GLU A 524 17.36 9.01 29.36
C GLU A 524 18.52 9.64 28.57
N ALA A 525 19.16 8.85 27.70
CA ALA A 525 20.27 9.29 26.87
C ALA A 525 19.86 10.29 25.77
N VAL A 526 18.56 10.42 25.47
CA VAL A 526 18.04 11.40 24.50
C VAL A 526 18.43 12.81 24.90
N SER A 527 18.43 13.13 26.19
CA SER A 527 18.86 14.45 26.70
C SER A 527 20.30 14.78 26.32
N ARG A 528 21.23 13.84 26.55
CA ARG A 528 22.66 13.98 26.23
C ARG A 528 22.90 14.06 24.72
N ALA A 529 22.16 13.29 23.93
CA ALA A 529 22.25 13.35 22.47
C ALA A 529 21.75 14.71 21.94
N ALA A 530 20.64 15.23 22.46
CA ALA A 530 20.03 16.48 22.03
C ALA A 530 20.91 17.72 22.28
N GLU A 531 21.77 17.69 23.33
CA GLU A 531 22.74 18.75 23.60
C GLU A 531 23.80 18.91 22.48
N SER A 532 24.16 17.79 21.83
CA SER A 532 25.28 17.75 20.88
C SER A 532 24.84 17.57 19.41
N LEU A 533 23.64 17.03 19.18
CA LEU A 533 23.17 16.65 17.85
C LEU A 533 21.73 17.16 17.63
N ARG A 534 21.59 18.08 16.68
CA ARG A 534 20.27 18.50 16.19
C ARG A 534 19.72 17.50 15.16
N PRO A 535 18.39 17.31 15.05
CA PRO A 535 17.83 16.35 14.11
C PRO A 535 18.26 16.55 12.66
N GLU A 536 18.42 17.79 12.20
CA GLU A 536 18.83 18.10 10.82
C GLU A 536 20.22 17.55 10.46
N ALA A 537 21.02 17.20 11.48
CA ALA A 537 22.34 16.62 11.29
C ALA A 537 22.31 15.13 10.90
N ILE A 538 21.20 14.42 11.12
CA ILE A 538 21.04 13.02 10.71
C ILE A 538 20.75 12.97 9.21
N GLN A 539 21.54 12.22 8.45
CA GLN A 539 21.45 12.17 6.99
C GLN A 539 20.26 11.32 6.52
N ASP A 540 20.06 10.15 7.13
CA ASP A 540 18.91 9.30 6.82
C ASP A 540 17.60 9.99 7.25
N ALA A 541 16.69 10.17 6.29
CA ALA A 541 15.44 10.88 6.52
C ALA A 541 14.51 10.18 7.54
N ARG A 542 14.53 8.85 7.61
CA ARG A 542 13.70 8.06 8.53
C ARG A 542 14.28 8.12 9.94
N LEU A 543 15.59 7.91 10.09
CA LEU A 543 16.28 8.03 11.39
C LEU A 543 16.18 9.45 11.94
N ARG A 544 16.27 10.47 11.06
CA ARG A 544 16.04 11.87 11.42
C ARG A 544 14.66 12.07 12.02
N THR A 545 13.64 11.51 11.38
CA THR A 545 12.25 11.65 11.85
C THR A 545 12.06 10.96 13.19
N ILE A 546 12.65 9.77 13.39
CA ILE A 546 12.62 9.06 14.68
C ILE A 546 13.28 9.89 15.77
N TYR A 547 14.51 10.38 15.54
CA TYR A 547 15.25 11.17 16.51
C TYR A 547 14.57 12.50 16.85
N ALA A 548 14.04 13.21 15.84
CA ALA A 548 13.26 14.42 16.06
C ALA A 548 12.09 14.14 17.01
N LYS A 549 11.43 13.00 16.83
CA LYS A 549 10.31 12.61 17.70
C LYS A 549 10.75 12.28 19.13
N CYS A 550 11.91 11.65 19.31
CA CYS A 550 12.50 11.48 20.64
C CYS A 550 12.76 12.82 21.32
N CYS A 551 13.30 13.81 20.60
CA CYS A 551 13.53 15.15 21.13
C CYS A 551 12.21 15.86 21.48
N GLU A 552 11.17 15.76 20.63
CA GLU A 552 9.84 16.32 20.92
C GLU A 552 9.22 15.71 22.20
N LEU A 553 9.37 14.40 22.41
CA LEU A 553 8.89 13.74 23.63
C LEU A 553 9.65 14.21 24.86
N LEU A 554 10.98 14.37 24.76
CA LEU A 554 11.81 14.92 25.83
C LEU A 554 11.37 16.35 26.21
N GLU A 555 11.13 17.22 25.22
CA GLU A 555 10.63 18.58 25.45
C GLU A 555 9.25 18.60 26.12
N ALA A 556 8.41 17.60 25.81
CA ALA A 556 7.11 17.40 26.46
C ALA A 556 7.21 16.75 27.85
N GLY A 557 8.41 16.41 28.34
CA GLY A 557 8.63 15.74 29.63
C GLY A 557 8.20 14.27 29.65
N VAL A 558 8.11 13.62 28.48
CA VAL A 558 7.68 12.23 28.29
C VAL A 558 8.88 11.37 27.88
N SER A 559 9.01 10.18 28.47
CA SER A 559 10.06 9.21 28.11
C SER A 559 9.86 8.67 26.68
N ALA A 560 10.93 8.59 25.91
CA ALA A 560 10.93 8.12 24.53
C ALA A 560 11.06 6.58 24.42
N GLU A 561 10.24 5.86 25.18
CA GLU A 561 10.20 4.39 25.14
C GLU A 561 9.61 3.87 23.81
N LEU A 562 9.93 2.63 23.45
CA LEU A 562 9.46 2.01 22.20
C LEU A 562 7.94 2.08 22.05
N ASP A 563 7.20 1.64 23.07
CA ASP A 563 5.73 1.62 23.06
C ASP A 563 5.16 3.01 22.81
N ARG A 564 5.80 4.03 23.38
CA ARG A 564 5.41 5.42 23.21
C ARG A 564 5.70 5.92 21.81
N LEU A 565 6.89 5.63 21.29
CA LEU A 565 7.28 6.01 19.94
C LEU A 565 6.38 5.33 18.89
N LEU A 566 6.01 4.05 19.07
CA LEU A 566 5.12 3.34 18.14
C LEU A 566 3.76 4.03 17.98
N LEU A 567 3.23 4.66 19.04
CA LEU A 567 1.97 5.42 19.00
C LEU A 567 2.06 6.78 18.29
N GLU A 568 3.27 7.34 18.22
CA GLU A 568 3.52 8.63 17.57
C GLU A 568 3.63 8.50 16.04
N PHE A 569 3.85 7.29 15.52
CA PHE A 569 3.96 7.01 14.09
C PHE A 569 2.73 6.26 13.56
N GLU A 570 2.03 6.85 12.59
CA GLU A 570 0.92 6.19 11.89
C GLU A 570 1.40 5.33 10.69
N ASP A 571 2.63 5.57 10.20
CA ASP A 571 3.21 4.84 9.08
C ASP A 571 3.73 3.44 9.51
N PRO A 572 3.16 2.35 8.97
CA PRO A 572 3.61 1.00 9.30
C PRO A 572 5.08 0.71 8.94
N ALA A 573 5.66 1.42 7.97
CA ALA A 573 7.07 1.25 7.60
C ALA A 573 8.01 1.82 8.69
N MET A 574 7.63 2.96 9.28
CA MET A 574 8.37 3.57 10.39
C MET A 574 8.27 2.72 11.66
N GLN A 575 7.07 2.20 11.96
CA GLN A 575 6.86 1.29 13.09
C GLN A 575 7.68 -0.01 12.94
N SER A 576 7.74 -0.59 11.74
CA SER A 576 8.59 -1.75 11.46
C SER A 576 10.07 -1.48 11.70
N MET A 577 10.53 -0.29 11.28
CA MET A 577 11.90 0.15 11.47
C MET A 577 12.26 0.34 12.95
N LEU A 578 11.36 0.91 13.75
CA LEU A 578 11.54 1.05 15.21
C LEU A 578 11.68 -0.29 15.91
N VAL A 579 10.79 -1.26 15.61
CA VAL A 579 10.86 -2.61 16.18
C VAL A 579 12.19 -3.28 15.82
N LYS A 580 12.65 -3.12 14.58
CA LYS A 580 13.93 -3.64 14.10
C LYS A 580 15.14 -3.05 14.82
N LEU A 581 15.18 -1.72 15.00
CA LEU A 581 16.27 -1.05 15.70
C LEU A 581 16.31 -1.44 17.17
N ASP A 582 15.15 -1.48 17.84
CA ASP A 582 15.08 -1.90 19.24
C ASP A 582 15.57 -3.34 19.45
N GLU A 583 15.26 -4.27 18.55
CA GLU A 583 15.79 -5.64 18.62
C GLU A 583 17.30 -5.70 18.35
N ALA A 584 17.79 -4.98 17.35
CA ALA A 584 19.22 -4.91 17.03
C ALA A 584 20.04 -4.31 18.18
N GLY A 585 19.48 -3.33 18.91
CA GLY A 585 20.10 -2.73 20.10
C GLY A 585 20.23 -3.75 21.24
N ARG A 586 19.18 -4.55 21.51
CA ARG A 586 19.23 -5.58 22.57
C ARG A 586 20.16 -6.73 22.28
N GLU A 587 20.27 -7.16 21.02
CA GLU A 587 21.23 -8.22 20.64
C GLU A 587 22.69 -7.80 20.87
N ARG A 588 22.99 -6.50 20.80
CA ARG A 588 24.30 -5.94 21.15
C ARG A 588 24.48 -5.69 22.64
N GLY A 589 23.39 -5.55 23.39
CA GLY A 589 23.32 -5.15 24.79
C GLY A 589 23.77 -6.22 25.78
N GLY A 590 25.08 -6.49 25.81
CA GLY A 590 25.77 -7.17 26.92
C GLY A 590 26.79 -6.27 27.66
N SER A 591 27.03 -5.05 27.15
CA SER A 591 27.93 -4.05 27.70
C SER A 591 27.23 -2.70 27.78
N ASP A 592 27.58 -1.87 28.77
CA ASP A 592 27.02 -0.54 29.06
C ASP A 592 26.88 0.36 27.81
N LEU A 593 25.71 0.32 27.15
CA LEU A 593 25.43 1.01 25.89
C LEU A 593 25.50 2.55 26.07
N ALA A 594 25.18 3.04 27.26
CA ALA A 594 25.28 4.46 27.61
C ALA A 594 26.74 4.98 27.61
N ALA A 595 27.71 4.10 27.80
CA ALA A 595 29.14 4.43 27.72
C ALA A 595 29.64 4.59 26.28
N GLN A 596 28.93 4.04 25.29
CA GLN A 596 29.29 4.11 23.87
C GLN A 596 28.74 5.36 23.17
N LEU A 597 27.72 6.00 23.75
CA LEU A 597 27.08 7.19 23.17
C LEU A 597 28.06 8.33 22.84
N PRO A 598 29.03 8.71 23.70
CA PRO A 598 29.99 9.77 23.38
C PRO A 598 30.82 9.47 22.13
N ASP A 599 31.25 8.22 21.96
CA ASP A 599 32.08 7.78 20.82
C ASP A 599 31.27 7.79 19.50
N VAL A 600 29.99 7.40 19.57
CA VAL A 600 29.05 7.47 18.44
C VAL A 600 28.81 8.93 18.04
N LEU A 601 28.54 9.82 18.99
CA LEU A 601 28.32 11.24 18.74
C LEU A 601 29.58 11.92 18.17
N GLU A 602 30.76 11.63 18.69
CA GLU A 602 32.02 12.17 18.17
C GLU A 602 32.28 11.68 16.73
N SER A 603 32.01 10.41 16.46
CA SER A 603 32.16 9.83 15.12
C SER A 603 31.22 10.48 14.09
N LEU A 604 29.97 10.76 14.48
CA LEU A 604 29.01 11.49 13.66
C LEU A 604 29.46 12.94 13.41
N ALA A 605 29.95 13.65 14.43
CA ALA A 605 30.47 15.01 14.30
C ALA A 605 31.67 15.09 13.35
N ARG A 606 32.68 14.22 13.52
CA ARG A 606 33.88 14.17 12.66
C ARG A 606 33.53 13.86 11.20
N ARG A 607 32.48 13.07 10.95
CA ARG A 607 32.01 12.76 9.59
C ARG A 607 31.31 13.95 8.95
N ARG A 608 30.46 14.66 9.70
CA ARG A 608 29.78 15.87 9.22
C ARG A 608 30.78 16.93 8.76
N GLU A 609 31.81 17.18 9.57
CA GLU A 609 32.87 18.11 9.20
C GLU A 609 33.57 17.71 7.90
N ARG A 610 33.88 16.42 7.71
CA ARG A 610 34.48 15.92 6.46
C ARG A 610 33.55 16.07 5.26
N HIS A 611 32.26 15.86 5.44
CA HIS A 611 31.27 16.00 4.37
C HIS A 611 31.10 17.47 3.97
N GLU A 612 31.02 18.38 4.95
CA GLU A 612 30.94 19.82 4.69
C GLU A 612 32.20 20.34 4.02
N GLN A 613 33.39 19.91 4.48
CA GLN A 613 34.65 20.23 3.83
C GLN A 613 34.69 19.76 2.36
N ARG A 614 34.20 18.54 2.07
CA ARG A 614 34.09 18.05 0.70
C ARG A 614 33.08 18.86 -0.13
N ARG A 615 31.93 19.22 0.44
CA ARG A 615 30.89 20.02 -0.22
C ARG A 615 31.43 21.40 -0.59
N LEU A 616 32.09 22.08 0.34
CA LEU A 616 32.72 23.38 0.12
C LEU A 616 33.84 23.28 -0.92
N THR A 617 34.72 22.27 -0.80
CA THR A 617 35.79 22.02 -1.78
C THR A 617 35.24 21.77 -3.19
N THR A 618 34.15 21.02 -3.33
CA THR A 618 33.51 20.76 -4.63
C THR A 618 32.81 22.01 -5.17
N ALA A 619 32.09 22.77 -4.33
CA ALA A 619 31.42 24.00 -4.74
C ALA A 619 32.42 25.10 -5.18
N MET A 620 33.60 25.18 -4.55
CA MET A 620 34.72 26.02 -5.00
C MET A 620 35.25 25.56 -6.37
N LYS A 621 35.49 24.26 -6.57
CA LYS A 621 35.93 23.70 -7.87
C LYS A 621 34.93 23.95 -9.01
N GLU A 622 33.64 24.01 -8.70
CA GLU A 622 32.57 24.26 -9.66
C GLU A 622 32.26 25.76 -9.88
N LYS A 623 33.08 26.69 -9.32
CA LYS A 623 32.90 28.15 -9.39
C LYS A 623 31.50 28.64 -9.01
N ARG A 624 30.90 28.00 -7.99
CA ARG A 624 29.56 28.37 -7.49
C ARG A 624 29.56 29.54 -6.50
N PHE A 625 30.73 30.04 -6.13
CA PHE A 625 30.93 31.19 -5.24
C PHE A 625 31.52 32.37 -6.02
N ASP A 626 31.23 33.59 -5.59
CA ASP A 626 31.98 34.75 -6.07
C ASP A 626 33.38 34.83 -5.42
N GLN A 627 34.25 35.73 -5.91
CA GLN A 627 35.64 35.83 -5.42
C GLN A 627 35.75 36.25 -3.94
N GLN A 628 34.76 36.96 -3.38
CA GLN A 628 34.77 37.34 -1.97
C GLN A 628 34.27 36.18 -1.11
N GLU A 629 33.21 35.51 -1.53
CA GLU A 629 32.67 34.31 -0.87
C GLU A 629 33.69 33.17 -0.84
N GLU A 630 34.47 32.98 -1.91
CA GLU A 630 35.51 31.93 -1.96
C GLU A 630 36.65 32.20 -0.96
N VAL A 631 37.04 33.46 -0.78
CA VAL A 631 38.05 33.87 0.22
C VAL A 631 37.53 33.69 1.64
N GLU A 632 36.31 34.11 1.94
CA GLU A 632 35.69 33.94 3.27
C GLU A 632 35.58 32.47 3.67
N GLN A 633 35.16 31.60 2.74
CA GLN A 633 35.03 30.16 3.00
C GLN A 633 36.40 29.49 3.18
N LEU A 634 37.45 29.93 2.47
CA LEU A 634 38.81 29.45 2.67
C LEU A 634 39.38 29.90 4.04
N GLU A 635 39.15 31.15 4.44
CA GLU A 635 39.58 31.66 5.75
C GLU A 635 38.87 30.94 6.91
N ASP A 636 37.59 30.61 6.77
CA ASP A 636 36.85 29.82 7.76
C ASP A 636 37.38 28.38 7.84
N MET A 637 37.67 27.73 6.71
CA MET A 637 38.30 26.41 6.67
C MET A 637 39.69 26.41 7.34
N PHE A 638 40.51 27.45 7.12
CA PHE A 638 41.81 27.58 7.78
C PHE A 638 41.68 27.83 9.29
N ARG A 639 40.70 28.62 9.74
CA ARG A 639 40.40 28.80 11.17
C ARG A 639 39.99 27.50 11.84
N GLN A 640 39.10 26.73 11.22
CA GLN A 640 38.66 25.43 11.75
C GLN A 640 39.82 24.41 11.84
N LEU A 641 40.73 24.41 10.86
CA LEU A 641 41.94 23.57 10.87
C LEU A 641 42.93 23.98 11.97
N ARG A 642 43.13 25.28 12.18
CA ARG A 642 43.99 25.80 13.27
C ARG A 642 43.44 25.46 14.65
N HIS A 643 42.13 25.62 14.84
CA HIS A 643 41.45 25.24 16.09
C HIS A 643 41.60 23.73 16.38
N ARG A 644 41.51 22.87 15.35
CA ARG A 644 41.76 21.42 15.46
C ARG A 644 43.19 21.05 15.86
N GLN A 645 44.17 21.85 15.46
CA GLN A 645 45.58 21.62 15.78
C GLN A 645 46.02 22.30 17.09
N GLY A 646 45.11 22.99 17.79
CA GLY A 646 45.42 23.73 19.02
C GLY A 646 46.34 24.92 18.81
N ILE A 647 46.37 25.47 17.59
CA ILE A 647 47.24 26.60 17.22
C ILE A 647 46.46 27.89 17.46
N SER A 648 46.88 28.70 18.44
CA SER A 648 46.30 30.03 18.70
C SER A 648 46.56 30.99 17.53
N GLU A 649 45.73 32.03 17.42
CA GLU A 649 45.84 33.05 16.36
C GLU A 649 47.26 33.62 16.26
N PRO A 650 47.71 34.02 15.07
CA PRO A 650 48.96 34.75 14.93
C PRO A 650 48.84 36.03 15.76
N THR A 651 49.75 36.24 16.71
CA THR A 651 50.05 37.58 17.17
C THR A 651 50.51 38.38 15.96
N ASP A 652 49.75 39.41 15.60
CA ASP A 652 50.13 40.39 14.58
C ASP A 652 51.48 41.02 14.93
N GLU A 653 52.51 40.73 14.13
CA GLU A 653 53.73 41.54 13.98
C GLU A 653 54.00 41.82 12.50
#